data_AF-A0A5N6W863-F1
#
_entry.id   AF-A0A5N6W863-F1
#
_cell.length_a   1.000
_cell.length_b   1.000
_cell.length_c   1.000
_cell.angle_alpha   90.00
_cell.angle_beta   90.00
_cell.angle_gamma   90.00
#
_symmetry.space_group_name_H-M   'P 1'
#
loop_
_entity.id
_entity.type
_entity.pdbx_description
1 polymer ?
#
loop_
_entity_poly.entity_id
_entity_poly.type
_entity_poly.pdbx_seq_one_letter_code
_entity_poly.pdbx_strand_id
1 'polypeptide(L)'
;MALERMIARDFDVAHSLLKTLEFFREHSRDVVDESDEKFSAKFELVYTIGDQQPVQLSPERWLLAHEVLDLIRRYTEDVKTKFPHLVEVGASQEGSFPRIRIFGADAQRELIDCIAAHICETGLSGFPIARQPKTVREAVRIYITKLKSTDDQIQEIEKDLGGFWGPGTRDVLFLLRGLFAGGILVFAFGLKSWRVNYGLASTREPSTKLAVPYRAKDSPTARSEYSHPDAVIVLTCLSWYYGGLSNEDLFSAFSHLLNTDQVDMEYQLWVKDAYQLPTKFQQLVSINFEDRHLCTEKIFPSFRFAKSVVDCFLSHVVFPREIKGFPYKLSASGWDIGEVKRHPLTGFSGTNDSREVLPLINLLQPENSVVCISRRHQEHRSDAEALLSLVMQMAPPAQVILDVGAQVLELTNAEVANEWLRLTSNSDMPQAVIFCDVNDDLSVMDRKGRIESLQTSPFAKQLDVCYVFLDEAHTRGTDLKLPEHYRAAVTLGANLTKDRLVQACMRMQRLGQGQSVVFCVPDEIRQKITTRASDNGNIEVSDVLCWAISETWQDMKRNPIFATSLIATHCREFGSVSYHSAKMDEEQEREVAAEAEREQQVQRPPKARPKKHEVHEDMKKLVSTGGIAEGSTAFLPAFQSLEKTSAARHPGVDQFPGKLLVTRDYAQTVEAIDILSFSPDFFQRPVQWILTSRHGSNSTDHKPTVSHMVIISPYDAQELYPSIKDSKHVTLHLYAPRSKLGLKPLDNFIIELNLFAGQLYLSSYEEYVEVCDFLGVAWKPMGEDSVVATDGFILRRDKNNRAERLASTFRQSPIKFLKVLMSQVRRKGEGTSKTHIGKIFNGIILHRSDFEEPRRAEQDQVLSD
;
A
#
# COMPACT_ATOMS: atom_id res chain seq x y z
N MET A 1 11.56 -12.23 19.75
CA MET A 1 12.80 -11.77 20.43
C MET A 1 12.94 -12.22 21.88
N ALA A 2 12.43 -11.53 22.92
CA ALA A 2 12.73 -11.95 24.32
C ALA A 2 12.20 -13.37 24.66
N LEU A 3 10.92 -13.63 24.40
CA LEU A 3 10.29 -14.95 24.60
C LEU A 3 10.93 -16.04 23.74
N GLU A 4 11.29 -15.71 22.52
CA GLU A 4 11.98 -16.61 21.59
C GLU A 4 13.37 -17.02 22.13
N ARG A 5 14.14 -16.08 22.70
CA ARG A 5 15.41 -16.39 23.38
C ARG A 5 15.19 -17.25 24.63
N MET A 6 14.08 -17.05 25.35
CA MET A 6 13.70 -17.97 26.45
C MET A 6 13.41 -19.39 25.95
N ILE A 7 12.69 -19.53 24.82
CA ILE A 7 12.39 -20.83 24.20
C ILE A 7 13.70 -21.51 23.74
N ALA A 8 14.61 -20.74 23.14
CA ALA A 8 15.95 -21.19 22.74
C ALA A 8 16.91 -21.42 23.93
N ARG A 9 16.45 -21.21 25.18
CA ARG A 9 17.22 -21.32 26.43
C ARG A 9 18.43 -20.38 26.52
N ASP A 10 18.42 -19.28 25.76
CA ASP A 10 19.37 -18.18 25.84
C ASP A 10 18.87 -17.13 26.85
N PHE A 11 18.96 -17.49 28.13
CA PHE A 11 18.35 -16.70 29.20
C PHE A 11 19.01 -15.34 29.37
N ASP A 12 20.32 -15.20 29.16
CA ASP A 12 21.02 -13.94 29.39
C ASP A 12 20.55 -12.85 28.42
N VAL A 13 20.46 -13.19 27.12
CA VAL A 13 19.94 -12.27 26.10
C VAL A 13 18.46 -11.98 26.35
N ALA A 14 17.67 -12.99 26.70
CA ALA A 14 16.25 -12.81 27.02
C ALA A 14 16.03 -11.81 28.17
N HIS A 15 16.77 -11.95 29.27
CA HIS A 15 16.67 -11.03 30.41
C HIS A 15 17.12 -9.61 30.05
N SER A 16 18.16 -9.46 29.23
CA SER A 16 18.60 -8.14 28.76
C SER A 16 17.52 -7.46 27.91
N LEU A 17 16.86 -8.20 27.01
CA LEU A 17 15.76 -7.69 26.19
C LEU A 17 14.53 -7.30 27.02
N LEU A 18 14.17 -8.12 28.02
CA LEU A 18 13.06 -7.82 28.94
C LEU A 18 13.32 -6.55 29.75
N LYS A 19 14.53 -6.41 30.34
CA LYS A 19 14.92 -5.18 31.04
C LYS A 19 14.86 -3.94 30.15
N THR A 20 15.25 -4.08 28.88
CA THR A 20 15.17 -2.98 27.91
C THR A 20 13.72 -2.59 27.64
N LEU A 21 12.83 -3.58 27.47
CA LEU A 21 11.40 -3.34 27.27
C LEU A 21 10.75 -2.67 28.48
N GLU A 22 11.07 -3.13 29.69
CA GLU A 22 10.63 -2.51 30.95
C GLU A 22 11.10 -1.06 31.06
N PHE A 23 12.36 -0.79 30.71
CA PHE A 23 12.89 0.57 30.70
C PHE A 23 12.06 1.50 29.81
N PHE A 24 11.72 1.07 28.58
CA PHE A 24 10.88 1.87 27.69
C PHE A 24 9.45 2.03 28.25
N ARG A 25 8.82 0.98 28.77
CA ARG A 25 7.49 1.08 29.40
C ARG A 25 7.43 2.11 30.53
N GLU A 26 8.53 2.27 31.26
CA GLU A 26 8.61 3.21 32.39
C GLU A 26 9.05 4.62 31.98
N HIS A 27 9.88 4.78 30.94
CA HIS A 27 10.59 6.03 30.65
C HIS A 27 10.33 6.63 29.26
N SER A 28 9.56 5.98 28.39
CA SER A 28 9.18 6.53 27.09
C SER A 28 7.71 6.96 27.03
N ARG A 29 7.41 7.82 26.05
CA ARG A 29 6.05 8.18 25.64
C ARG A 29 5.90 7.88 24.17
N ASP A 30 4.92 7.08 23.82
CA ASP A 30 4.63 6.72 22.43
C ASP A 30 3.69 7.74 21.80
N VAL A 31 4.00 8.12 20.56
CA VAL A 31 3.16 9.01 19.75
C VAL A 31 2.86 8.30 18.44
N VAL A 32 1.58 8.10 18.15
CA VAL A 32 1.10 7.32 17.00
C VAL A 32 0.26 8.21 16.10
N ASP A 33 0.66 8.32 14.84
CA ASP A 33 -0.13 8.95 13.79
C ASP A 33 -1.01 7.90 13.09
N GLU A 34 -2.16 8.32 12.55
CA GLU A 34 -3.20 7.45 11.98
C GLU A 34 -3.59 6.30 12.92
N SER A 35 -3.83 6.65 14.19
CA SER A 35 -4.09 5.70 15.28
C SER A 35 -5.34 4.83 15.07
N ASP A 36 -6.33 5.28 14.31
CA ASP A 36 -7.49 4.52 13.85
C ASP A 36 -7.10 3.33 12.96
N GLU A 37 -6.12 3.53 12.07
CA GLU A 37 -5.59 2.47 11.21
C GLU A 37 -4.57 1.59 11.95
N LYS A 38 -3.66 2.21 12.72
CA LYS A 38 -2.59 1.48 13.44
C LYS A 38 -3.09 0.61 14.58
N PHE A 39 -4.18 1.00 15.24
CA PHE A 39 -4.83 0.19 16.26
C PHE A 39 -6.01 -0.62 15.69
N SER A 40 -6.09 -0.79 14.37
CA SER A 40 -7.10 -1.68 13.80
C SER A 40 -6.91 -3.11 14.31
N ALA A 41 -7.97 -3.67 14.86
CA ALA A 41 -8.02 -5.07 15.31
C ALA A 41 -7.90 -6.08 14.15
N LYS A 42 -7.98 -5.60 12.90
CA LYS A 42 -7.87 -6.40 11.69
C LYS A 42 -6.46 -6.96 11.48
N PHE A 43 -5.44 -6.28 12.02
CA PHE A 43 -4.04 -6.65 11.82
C PHE A 43 -3.46 -7.35 13.05
N GLU A 44 -2.87 -8.51 12.79
CA GLU A 44 -2.13 -9.30 13.78
C GLU A 44 -0.72 -9.55 13.23
N LEU A 45 0.31 -9.18 13.98
CA LEU A 45 1.68 -9.57 13.68
C LEU A 45 1.92 -10.97 14.25
N VAL A 46 2.27 -11.92 13.40
CA VAL A 46 2.54 -13.30 13.83
C VAL A 46 3.99 -13.69 13.55
N TYR A 47 4.61 -14.20 14.61
CA TYR A 47 5.94 -14.80 14.57
C TYR A 47 5.84 -16.30 14.75
N THR A 48 6.23 -17.07 13.74
CA THR A 48 6.20 -18.52 13.79
C THR A 48 7.48 -19.05 14.45
N ILE A 49 7.37 -20.08 15.29
CA ILE A 49 8.49 -20.64 16.06
C ILE A 49 8.53 -22.17 15.91
N GLY A 50 9.72 -22.70 15.63
CA GLY A 50 9.98 -24.13 15.41
C GLY A 50 10.00 -24.51 13.94
N ASP A 51 10.17 -25.80 13.66
CA ASP A 51 10.24 -26.32 12.29
C ASP A 51 8.87 -26.32 11.60
N GLN A 52 8.88 -26.12 10.28
CA GLN A 52 7.69 -26.26 9.45
C GLN A 52 7.20 -27.70 9.48
N GLN A 53 5.90 -27.88 9.74
CA GLN A 53 5.22 -29.17 9.72
C GLN A 53 3.97 -29.14 8.83
N PRO A 54 3.48 -30.29 8.34
CA PRO A 54 2.19 -30.35 7.69
C PRO A 54 1.08 -29.82 8.62
N VAL A 55 0.07 -29.16 8.04
CA VAL A 55 -1.11 -28.78 8.83
C VAL A 55 -1.92 -30.04 9.18
N GLN A 56 -2.68 -29.98 10.27
CA GLN A 56 -3.54 -31.10 10.66
C GLN A 56 -4.49 -31.50 9.53
N LEU A 57 -4.71 -32.81 9.36
CA LEU A 57 -5.54 -33.41 8.32
C LEU A 57 -4.98 -33.25 6.89
N SER A 58 -3.70 -32.87 6.70
CA SER A 58 -3.09 -32.89 5.36
C SER A 58 -2.78 -34.33 4.89
N PRO A 59 -3.06 -34.66 3.60
CA PRO A 59 -3.61 -33.82 2.54
C PRO A 59 -5.15 -33.75 2.48
N GLU A 60 -5.86 -34.59 3.24
CA GLU A 60 -7.32 -34.72 3.19
C GLU A 60 -8.07 -33.39 3.38
N ARG A 61 -7.48 -32.44 4.11
CA ARG A 61 -8.04 -31.14 4.43
C ARG A 61 -8.46 -30.35 3.18
N TRP A 62 -7.57 -30.24 2.19
CA TRP A 62 -7.89 -29.53 0.95
C TRP A 62 -8.64 -30.40 -0.05
N LEU A 63 -8.45 -31.73 -0.01
CA LEU A 63 -9.23 -32.65 -0.85
C LEU A 63 -10.72 -32.61 -0.50
N LEU A 64 -11.05 -32.65 0.79
CA LEU A 64 -12.43 -32.52 1.28
C LEU A 64 -13.00 -31.13 0.98
N ALA A 65 -12.18 -30.07 1.05
CA ALA A 65 -12.60 -28.73 0.64
C ALA A 65 -12.95 -28.67 -0.86
N HIS A 66 -12.18 -29.35 -1.73
CA HIS A 66 -12.50 -29.45 -3.17
C HIS A 66 -13.83 -30.18 -3.42
N GLU A 67 -14.11 -31.27 -2.70
CA GLU A 67 -15.39 -32.00 -2.80
C GLU A 67 -16.56 -31.12 -2.34
N VAL A 68 -16.41 -30.37 -1.25
CA VAL A 68 -17.42 -29.42 -0.78
C VAL A 68 -17.64 -28.30 -1.81
N LEU A 69 -16.58 -27.78 -2.43
CA LEU A 69 -16.69 -26.78 -3.50
C LEU A 69 -17.42 -27.35 -4.73
N ASP A 70 -17.24 -28.62 -5.09
CA ASP A 70 -18.05 -29.26 -6.15
C ASP A 70 -19.54 -29.29 -5.81
N LEU A 71 -19.90 -29.53 -4.55
CA LEU A 71 -21.29 -29.45 -4.11
C LEU A 71 -21.84 -28.03 -4.18
N ILE A 72 -21.03 -27.00 -3.88
CA ILE A 72 -21.42 -25.60 -4.08
C ILE A 72 -21.70 -25.33 -5.56
N ARG A 73 -20.80 -25.73 -6.45
CA ARG A 73 -20.97 -25.60 -7.92
C ARG A 73 -22.28 -26.25 -8.39
N ARG A 74 -22.66 -27.40 -7.82
CA ARG A 74 -23.89 -28.12 -8.16
C ARG A 74 -25.15 -27.44 -7.65
N TYR A 75 -25.20 -27.05 -6.37
CA TYR A 75 -26.45 -26.64 -5.71
C TYR A 75 -26.76 -25.14 -5.83
N THR A 76 -25.81 -24.32 -6.27
CA THR A 76 -26.01 -22.86 -6.28
C THR A 76 -27.10 -22.42 -7.27
N GLU A 77 -27.26 -23.08 -8.43
CA GLU A 77 -28.34 -22.76 -9.37
C GLU A 77 -29.74 -23.10 -8.79
N ASP A 78 -29.85 -24.18 -8.02
CA ASP A 78 -31.10 -24.52 -7.32
C ASP A 78 -31.46 -23.45 -6.28
N VAL A 79 -30.47 -22.98 -5.52
CA VAL A 79 -30.65 -21.92 -4.51
C VAL A 79 -30.97 -20.58 -5.18
N LYS A 80 -30.32 -20.26 -6.31
CA LYS A 80 -30.63 -19.07 -7.11
C LYS A 80 -32.06 -19.09 -7.63
N THR A 81 -32.57 -20.26 -8.02
CA THR A 81 -33.98 -20.40 -8.45
C THR A 81 -34.95 -20.07 -7.32
N LYS A 82 -34.62 -20.45 -6.07
CA LYS A 82 -35.42 -20.11 -4.88
C LYS A 82 -35.25 -18.66 -4.43
N PHE A 83 -34.03 -18.12 -4.56
CA PHE A 83 -33.66 -16.78 -4.10
C PHE A 83 -32.97 -15.97 -5.22
N PRO A 84 -33.70 -15.58 -6.28
CA PRO A 84 -33.10 -15.03 -7.51
C PRO A 84 -32.39 -13.68 -7.31
N HIS A 85 -32.71 -12.97 -6.24
CA HIS A 85 -32.09 -11.68 -5.92
C HIS A 85 -30.97 -11.77 -4.88
N LEU A 86 -30.79 -12.93 -4.25
CA LEU A 86 -29.81 -13.14 -3.19
C LEU A 86 -28.63 -13.98 -3.67
N VAL A 87 -28.66 -14.50 -4.89
CA VAL A 87 -27.59 -15.32 -5.45
C VAL A 87 -27.22 -14.78 -6.82
N GLU A 88 -25.95 -14.42 -6.96
CA GLU A 88 -25.36 -14.07 -8.24
C GLU A 88 -24.43 -15.19 -8.70
N VAL A 89 -24.61 -15.58 -9.95
CA VAL A 89 -23.74 -16.55 -10.62
C VAL A 89 -23.32 -15.91 -11.93
N GLY A 90 -22.03 -15.60 -12.04
CA GLY A 90 -21.43 -15.00 -13.22
C GLY A 90 -21.35 -15.98 -14.38
N ALA A 91 -21.24 -15.44 -15.60
CA ALA A 91 -20.99 -16.23 -16.79
C ALA A 91 -19.70 -17.03 -16.62
N SER A 92 -19.73 -18.31 -17.01
CA SER A 92 -18.59 -19.20 -16.90
C SER A 92 -18.61 -20.19 -18.06
N GLN A 93 -17.43 -20.68 -18.44
CA GLN A 93 -17.33 -21.76 -19.43
C GLN A 93 -17.84 -23.06 -18.80
N GLU A 94 -18.50 -23.89 -19.59
CA GLU A 94 -18.93 -25.21 -19.14
C GLU A 94 -17.72 -26.02 -18.63
N GLY A 95 -17.84 -26.60 -17.43
CA GLY A 95 -16.75 -27.30 -16.73
C GLY A 95 -15.85 -26.43 -15.84
N SER A 96 -15.95 -25.11 -15.94
CA SER A 96 -15.31 -24.20 -14.97
C SER A 96 -16.15 -24.03 -13.71
N PHE A 97 -15.54 -23.45 -12.68
CA PHE A 97 -16.26 -23.04 -11.48
C PHE A 97 -16.82 -21.62 -11.69
N PRO A 98 -18.14 -21.41 -11.65
CA PRO A 98 -18.70 -20.10 -11.90
C PRO A 98 -18.39 -19.13 -10.77
N ARG A 99 -18.30 -17.83 -11.09
CA ARG A 99 -18.16 -16.79 -10.07
C ARG A 99 -19.45 -16.68 -9.27
N ILE A 100 -19.43 -17.11 -8.01
CA ILE A 100 -20.61 -17.15 -7.15
C ILE A 100 -20.52 -16.08 -6.06
N ARG A 101 -21.64 -15.40 -5.80
CA ARG A 101 -21.84 -14.47 -4.70
C ARG A 101 -23.20 -14.77 -4.05
N ILE A 102 -23.25 -14.89 -2.72
CA ILE A 102 -24.47 -15.25 -1.98
C ILE A 102 -24.72 -14.23 -0.87
N PHE A 103 -25.79 -13.48 -1.04
CA PHE A 103 -26.25 -12.43 -0.17
C PHE A 103 -27.35 -12.95 0.77
N GLY A 104 -27.45 -12.38 1.97
CA GLY A 104 -28.52 -12.69 2.91
C GLY A 104 -28.40 -14.05 3.60
N ALA A 105 -28.79 -14.08 4.87
CA ALA A 105 -28.62 -15.26 5.73
C ALA A 105 -29.47 -16.46 5.31
N ASP A 106 -30.61 -16.24 4.66
CA ASP A 106 -31.54 -17.31 4.29
C ASP A 106 -31.04 -18.12 3.08
N ALA A 107 -30.56 -17.45 2.02
CA ALA A 107 -29.95 -18.13 0.88
C ALA A 107 -28.65 -18.87 1.28
N GLN A 108 -27.86 -18.26 2.16
CA GLN A 108 -26.68 -18.89 2.74
C GLN A 108 -27.04 -20.15 3.53
N ARG A 109 -28.04 -20.08 4.42
CA ARG A 109 -28.49 -21.23 5.22
C ARG A 109 -29.02 -22.35 4.34
N GLU A 110 -29.85 -22.02 3.34
CA GLU A 110 -30.40 -23.02 2.40
C GLU A 110 -29.27 -23.78 1.68
N LEU A 111 -28.28 -23.08 1.13
CA LEU A 111 -27.16 -23.72 0.44
C LEU A 111 -26.40 -24.68 1.37
N ILE A 112 -26.07 -24.21 2.58
CA ILE A 112 -25.37 -25.01 3.58
C ILE A 112 -26.18 -26.24 3.97
N ASP A 113 -27.48 -26.10 4.18
CA ASP A 113 -28.37 -27.21 4.53
C ASP A 113 -28.49 -28.23 3.39
N CYS A 114 -28.59 -27.80 2.13
CA CYS A 114 -28.59 -28.69 0.95
C CYS A 114 -27.29 -29.50 0.85
N ILE A 115 -26.14 -28.84 1.01
CA ILE A 115 -24.82 -29.50 0.94
C ILE A 115 -24.64 -30.47 2.11
N ALA A 116 -24.97 -30.05 3.34
CA ALA A 116 -24.85 -30.91 4.52
C ALA A 116 -25.76 -32.14 4.42
N ALA A 117 -26.99 -31.98 3.91
CA ALA A 117 -27.88 -33.11 3.64
C ALA A 117 -27.27 -34.08 2.61
N HIS A 118 -26.73 -33.56 1.50
CA HIS A 118 -26.05 -34.39 0.49
C HIS A 118 -24.91 -35.20 1.08
N ILE A 119 -24.04 -34.56 1.86
CA ILE A 119 -22.88 -35.21 2.50
C ILE A 119 -23.36 -36.31 3.45
N CYS A 120 -24.35 -36.04 4.29
CA CYS A 120 -24.89 -37.05 5.19
C CYS A 120 -25.51 -38.22 4.42
N GLU A 121 -26.15 -37.98 3.28
CA GLU A 121 -26.79 -39.05 2.48
C GLU A 121 -25.80 -39.90 1.68
N THR A 122 -24.75 -39.30 1.12
CA THR A 122 -23.86 -39.92 0.13
C THR A 122 -22.45 -40.20 0.65
N GLY A 123 -21.99 -39.44 1.65
CA GLY A 123 -20.62 -39.48 2.16
C GLY A 123 -19.63 -38.59 1.38
N LEU A 124 -18.39 -38.54 1.87
CA LEU A 124 -17.23 -37.95 1.17
C LEU A 124 -16.11 -38.98 1.12
N SER A 125 -15.05 -38.71 0.35
CA SER A 125 -13.85 -39.55 0.37
C SER A 125 -13.30 -39.66 1.80
N GLY A 126 -13.04 -40.88 2.27
CA GLY A 126 -12.59 -41.13 3.64
C GLY A 126 -13.65 -40.89 4.74
N PHE A 127 -14.87 -40.47 4.41
CA PHE A 127 -15.93 -40.15 5.38
C PHE A 127 -17.24 -40.93 5.11
N PRO A 128 -17.38 -42.16 5.65
CA PRO A 128 -18.45 -43.08 5.29
C PRO A 128 -19.77 -42.86 6.06
N ILE A 129 -20.18 -41.60 6.25
CA ILE A 129 -21.40 -41.23 7.01
C ILE A 129 -22.68 -41.83 6.41
N ALA A 130 -22.73 -42.05 5.10
CA ALA A 130 -23.87 -42.65 4.41
C ALA A 130 -24.25 -44.06 4.93
N ARG A 131 -23.28 -44.79 5.51
CA ARG A 131 -23.49 -46.14 6.06
C ARG A 131 -24.07 -46.12 7.48
N GLN A 132 -24.15 -44.95 8.11
CA GLN A 132 -24.63 -44.81 9.48
C GLN A 132 -26.17 -44.75 9.56
N PRO A 133 -26.78 -45.10 10.71
CA PRO A 133 -28.21 -44.97 10.92
C PRO A 133 -28.72 -43.54 10.66
N LYS A 134 -29.99 -43.41 10.24
CA LYS A 134 -30.61 -42.09 9.99
C LYS A 134 -30.50 -41.12 11.17
N THR A 135 -30.60 -41.62 12.40
CA THR A 135 -30.43 -40.83 13.63
C THR A 135 -29.05 -40.20 13.72
N VAL A 136 -28.01 -40.99 13.46
CA VAL A 136 -26.61 -40.54 13.42
C VAL A 136 -26.39 -39.50 12.32
N ARG A 137 -26.91 -39.76 11.12
CA ARG A 137 -26.77 -38.84 9.97
C ARG A 137 -27.42 -37.48 10.26
N GLU A 138 -28.57 -37.47 10.91
CA GLU A 138 -29.27 -36.25 11.31
C GLU A 138 -28.54 -35.51 12.44
N ALA A 139 -28.03 -36.22 13.45
CA ALA A 139 -27.22 -35.64 14.52
C ALA A 139 -25.96 -34.96 13.94
N VAL A 140 -25.25 -35.63 13.04
CA VAL A 140 -24.08 -35.07 12.34
C VAL A 140 -24.48 -33.85 11.51
N ARG A 141 -25.59 -33.90 10.78
CA ARG A 141 -26.08 -32.76 9.98
C ARG A 141 -26.30 -31.53 10.85
N ILE A 142 -27.02 -31.69 11.97
CA ILE A 142 -27.26 -30.61 12.95
C ILE A 142 -25.94 -30.08 13.52
N TYR A 143 -24.99 -30.97 13.82
CA TYR A 143 -23.71 -30.59 14.38
C TYR A 143 -22.82 -29.81 13.41
N ILE A 144 -22.79 -30.16 12.13
CA ILE A 144 -21.94 -29.43 11.19
C ILE A 144 -22.58 -28.11 10.75
N THR A 145 -23.91 -27.95 10.81
CA THR A 145 -24.58 -26.70 10.36
C THR A 145 -24.95 -25.72 11.47
N LYS A 146 -25.14 -26.17 12.72
CA LYS A 146 -25.58 -25.30 13.83
C LYS A 146 -24.39 -24.71 14.61
N LEU A 147 -24.24 -23.38 14.55
CA LEU A 147 -23.18 -22.65 15.28
C LEU A 147 -23.24 -22.85 16.80
N LYS A 148 -24.43 -22.70 17.40
CA LYS A 148 -24.65 -22.90 18.84
C LYS A 148 -25.33 -24.25 19.09
N SER A 149 -24.53 -25.27 19.37
CA SER A 149 -25.02 -26.58 19.83
C SER A 149 -25.16 -26.56 21.36
N THR A 150 -26.16 -27.25 21.92
CA THR A 150 -26.20 -27.45 23.38
C THR A 150 -25.15 -28.46 23.80
N ASP A 151 -24.72 -28.43 25.07
CA ASP A 151 -23.74 -29.38 25.59
C ASP A 151 -24.19 -30.83 25.41
N ASP A 152 -25.49 -31.11 25.56
CA ASP A 152 -26.07 -32.43 25.31
C ASP A 152 -25.93 -32.87 23.85
N GLN A 153 -26.14 -31.96 22.88
CA GLN A 153 -25.98 -32.24 21.44
C GLN A 153 -24.52 -32.48 21.06
N ILE A 154 -23.59 -31.82 21.74
CA ILE A 154 -22.15 -32.04 21.55
C ILE A 154 -21.76 -33.39 22.14
N GLN A 155 -22.19 -33.70 23.37
CA GLN A 155 -21.87 -34.97 24.02
C GLN A 155 -22.46 -36.18 23.29
N GLU A 156 -23.68 -36.07 22.75
CA GLU A 156 -24.31 -37.10 21.92
C GLU A 156 -23.40 -37.52 20.74
N ILE A 157 -22.63 -36.58 20.21
CA ILE A 157 -21.76 -36.78 19.04
C ILE A 157 -20.35 -37.16 19.46
N GLU A 158 -19.79 -36.50 20.47
CA GLU A 158 -18.40 -36.72 20.90
C GLU A 158 -18.22 -37.97 21.78
N LYS A 159 -19.31 -38.52 22.35
CA LYS A 159 -19.27 -39.70 23.24
C LYS A 159 -20.19 -40.84 22.81
N ASP A 160 -21.37 -40.56 22.27
CA ASP A 160 -22.45 -41.57 22.13
C ASP A 160 -22.70 -42.07 20.69
N LEU A 161 -21.86 -41.67 19.73
CA LEU A 161 -22.04 -41.99 18.30
C LEU A 161 -21.63 -43.40 17.88
N GLY A 162 -21.78 -44.41 18.75
CA GLY A 162 -21.55 -45.83 18.39
C GLY A 162 -20.17 -46.14 17.80
N GLY A 163 -19.14 -45.34 18.14
CA GLY A 163 -17.78 -45.46 17.60
C GLY A 163 -17.53 -44.70 16.28
N PHE A 164 -18.52 -43.99 15.72
CA PHE A 164 -18.31 -43.13 14.55
C PHE A 164 -17.46 -41.90 14.86
N TRP A 165 -17.47 -41.41 16.11
CA TRP A 165 -16.53 -40.37 16.56
C TRP A 165 -15.19 -41.01 16.92
N GLY A 166 -14.23 -40.97 15.99
CA GLY A 166 -12.92 -41.59 16.16
C GLY A 166 -11.81 -40.87 15.39
N PRO A 167 -10.54 -41.33 15.48
CA PRO A 167 -9.41 -40.65 14.88
C PRO A 167 -9.54 -40.37 13.37
N GLY A 168 -10.24 -41.24 12.62
CA GLY A 168 -10.42 -41.09 11.16
C GLY A 168 -11.56 -40.17 10.72
N THR A 169 -12.48 -39.80 11.61
CA THR A 169 -13.71 -39.04 11.27
C THR A 169 -13.85 -37.74 12.06
N ARG A 170 -13.25 -37.67 13.25
CA ARG A 170 -13.29 -36.50 14.13
C ARG A 170 -12.76 -35.24 13.43
N ASP A 171 -11.58 -35.35 12.83
CA ASP A 171 -10.93 -34.21 12.21
C ASP A 171 -11.69 -33.76 10.94
N VAL A 172 -12.34 -34.69 10.24
CA VAL A 172 -13.27 -34.38 9.13
C VAL A 172 -14.52 -33.66 9.63
N LEU A 173 -15.11 -34.10 10.73
CA LEU A 173 -16.27 -33.44 11.35
C LEU A 173 -15.93 -32.01 11.78
N PHE A 174 -14.75 -31.79 12.35
CA PHE A 174 -14.29 -30.44 12.69
C PHE A 174 -14.08 -29.57 11.46
N LEU A 175 -13.51 -30.10 10.38
CA LEU A 175 -13.36 -29.38 9.12
C LEU A 175 -14.74 -28.99 8.56
N LEU A 176 -15.67 -29.94 8.44
CA LEU A 176 -17.02 -29.68 7.93
C LEU A 176 -17.78 -28.67 8.81
N ARG A 177 -17.67 -28.81 10.13
CA ARG A 177 -18.25 -27.86 11.08
C ARG A 177 -17.64 -26.47 10.91
N GLY A 178 -16.33 -26.35 10.68
CA GLY A 178 -15.67 -25.08 10.38
C GLY A 178 -16.16 -24.46 9.08
N LEU A 179 -16.22 -25.25 8.00
CA LEU A 179 -16.70 -24.81 6.69
C LEU A 179 -18.15 -24.29 6.73
N PHE A 180 -19.02 -24.98 7.46
CA PHE A 180 -20.46 -24.72 7.53
C PHE A 180 -20.84 -23.85 8.73
N ALA A 181 -20.99 -24.43 9.93
CA ALA A 181 -21.41 -23.71 11.13
C ALA A 181 -20.44 -22.61 11.55
N GLY A 182 -19.13 -22.82 11.35
CA GLY A 182 -18.08 -21.83 11.58
C GLY A 182 -18.20 -20.63 10.64
N GLY A 183 -18.74 -20.83 9.44
CA GLY A 183 -19.07 -19.75 8.52
C GLY A 183 -17.99 -19.44 7.47
N ILE A 184 -17.01 -20.33 7.24
CA ILE A 184 -15.95 -20.08 6.25
C ILE A 184 -16.53 -19.94 4.84
N LEU A 185 -17.51 -20.77 4.46
CA LEU A 185 -18.16 -20.64 3.16
C LEU A 185 -18.99 -19.36 3.06
N VAL A 186 -19.67 -18.98 4.13
CA VAL A 186 -20.41 -17.71 4.20
C VAL A 186 -19.46 -16.52 4.05
N PHE A 187 -18.31 -16.58 4.71
CA PHE A 187 -17.24 -15.59 4.59
C PHE A 187 -16.73 -15.50 3.14
N ALA A 188 -16.37 -16.63 2.52
CA ALA A 188 -15.80 -16.66 1.18
C ALA A 188 -16.77 -16.22 0.07
N PHE A 189 -18.03 -16.69 0.10
CA PHE A 189 -19.02 -16.43 -0.96
C PHE A 189 -19.94 -15.24 -0.67
N GLY A 190 -20.09 -14.83 0.59
CA GLY A 190 -20.96 -13.72 0.99
C GLY A 190 -20.21 -12.43 1.30
N LEU A 191 -19.07 -12.51 2.00
CA LEU A 191 -18.36 -11.33 2.48
C LEU A 191 -17.17 -10.92 1.62
N LYS A 192 -16.56 -11.86 0.89
CA LYS A 192 -15.36 -11.60 0.09
C LYS A 192 -15.66 -11.53 -1.40
N SER A 193 -15.09 -10.53 -2.05
CA SER A 193 -15.12 -10.34 -3.50
C SER A 193 -13.74 -10.58 -4.08
N TRP A 194 -13.63 -11.53 -5.02
CA TRP A 194 -12.38 -11.81 -5.73
C TRP A 194 -11.91 -10.58 -6.49
N ARG A 195 -10.59 -10.37 -6.52
CA ARG A 195 -9.87 -9.17 -6.98
C ARG A 195 -10.08 -7.91 -6.17
N VAL A 196 -11.03 -7.87 -5.23
CA VAL A 196 -11.28 -6.68 -4.38
C VAL A 196 -10.77 -6.90 -2.96
N ASN A 197 -11.18 -8.02 -2.35
CA ASN A 197 -10.78 -8.35 -0.98
C ASN A 197 -9.70 -9.42 -0.95
N TYR A 198 -9.54 -10.21 -2.01
CA TYR A 198 -8.55 -11.28 -2.11
C TYR A 198 -8.20 -11.63 -3.54
N GLY A 199 -7.03 -12.24 -3.73
CA GLY A 199 -6.56 -12.76 -5.02
C GLY A 199 -5.11 -13.26 -4.96
N LEU A 200 -4.52 -13.52 -6.12
CA LEU A 200 -3.13 -13.95 -6.24
C LEU A 200 -2.20 -12.75 -6.41
N ALA A 201 -1.06 -12.74 -5.71
CA ALA A 201 -0.09 -11.66 -5.79
C ALA A 201 1.25 -12.14 -6.36
N SER A 202 1.38 -12.17 -7.68
CA SER A 202 2.60 -12.62 -8.37
C SER A 202 3.79 -11.68 -8.20
N THR A 203 3.53 -10.40 -7.92
CA THR A 203 4.55 -9.35 -7.74
C THR A 203 4.98 -9.17 -6.28
N ARG A 204 4.37 -9.90 -5.33
CA ARG A 204 4.69 -9.81 -3.90
C ARG A 204 6.05 -10.44 -3.61
N GLU A 205 6.81 -9.84 -2.70
CA GLU A 205 8.05 -10.41 -2.15
C GLU A 205 7.90 -10.67 -0.64
N PRO A 206 8.05 -11.92 -0.16
CA PRO A 206 8.25 -13.14 -0.93
C PRO A 206 7.00 -13.53 -1.74
N SER A 207 7.22 -14.17 -2.89
CA SER A 207 6.11 -14.63 -3.75
C SER A 207 5.36 -15.78 -3.07
N THR A 208 4.04 -15.77 -3.17
CA THR A 208 3.21 -16.90 -2.75
C THR A 208 2.21 -17.27 -3.84
N LYS A 209 1.87 -18.56 -3.92
CA LYS A 209 0.77 -19.07 -4.78
C LYS A 209 -0.57 -19.17 -4.03
N LEU A 210 -0.61 -18.75 -2.76
CA LEU A 210 -1.83 -18.68 -1.95
C LEU A 210 -2.57 -17.36 -2.18
N ALA A 211 -3.88 -17.37 -1.93
CA ALA A 211 -4.66 -16.14 -1.93
C ALA A 211 -4.24 -15.23 -0.77
N VAL A 212 -4.07 -13.95 -1.07
CA VAL A 212 -3.70 -12.92 -0.10
C VAL A 212 -4.81 -11.88 0.01
N PRO A 213 -4.93 -11.17 1.15
CA PRO A 213 -5.85 -10.05 1.28
C PRO A 213 -5.48 -8.90 0.34
N TYR A 214 -6.50 -8.23 -0.19
CA TYR A 214 -6.34 -7.05 -1.04
C TYR A 214 -6.83 -5.82 -0.28
N ARG A 215 -6.11 -4.71 -0.45
CA ARG A 215 -6.49 -3.41 0.13
C ARG A 215 -7.60 -2.74 -0.68
N ALA A 216 -7.61 -3.02 -1.97
CA ALA A 216 -8.56 -2.55 -2.95
C ALA A 216 -8.50 -3.44 -4.20
N LYS A 217 -9.33 -3.11 -5.19
CA LYS A 217 -9.31 -3.81 -6.48
C LYS A 217 -7.90 -3.94 -7.07
N ASP A 218 -7.49 -5.18 -7.38
CA ASP A 218 -6.20 -5.56 -7.97
C ASP A 218 -4.96 -5.09 -7.20
N SER A 219 -5.15 -4.65 -5.96
CA SER A 219 -4.10 -4.11 -5.09
C SER A 219 -3.90 -5.05 -3.89
N PRO A 220 -3.02 -6.07 -4.02
CA PRO A 220 -2.73 -6.98 -2.93
C PRO A 220 -2.03 -6.25 -1.76
N THR A 221 -2.33 -6.68 -0.54
CA THR A 221 -1.55 -6.27 0.62
C THR A 221 -0.10 -6.75 0.47
N ALA A 222 0.86 -5.89 0.82
CA ALA A 222 2.28 -6.20 0.63
C ALA A 222 2.77 -7.38 1.50
N ARG A 223 2.21 -7.54 2.71
CA ARG A 223 2.70 -8.51 3.72
C ARG A 223 1.61 -9.27 4.44
N SER A 224 0.33 -8.96 4.21
CA SER A 224 -0.75 -9.63 4.93
C SER A 224 -1.10 -10.98 4.31
N GLU A 225 -1.51 -11.91 5.15
CA GLU A 225 -1.97 -13.25 4.83
C GLU A 225 -3.22 -13.56 5.66
N TYR A 226 -4.04 -14.51 5.19
CA TYR A 226 -5.16 -14.98 5.98
C TYR A 226 -4.70 -15.87 7.12
N SER A 227 -5.35 -15.72 8.27
CA SER A 227 -4.99 -16.37 9.51
C SER A 227 -5.49 -17.80 9.64
N HIS A 228 -6.66 -18.09 9.05
CA HIS A 228 -7.34 -19.36 9.18
C HIS A 228 -7.03 -20.26 7.97
N PRO A 229 -6.47 -21.47 8.18
CA PRO A 229 -6.00 -22.32 7.08
C PRO A 229 -7.11 -22.67 6.10
N ASP A 230 -8.31 -22.95 6.60
CA ASP A 230 -9.44 -23.32 5.75
C ASP A 230 -10.00 -22.12 4.94
N ALA A 231 -9.85 -20.89 5.44
CA ALA A 231 -10.17 -19.68 4.67
C ALA A 231 -9.13 -19.47 3.55
N VAL A 232 -7.84 -19.65 3.87
CA VAL A 232 -6.75 -19.62 2.87
C VAL A 232 -7.00 -20.64 1.76
N ILE A 233 -7.33 -21.89 2.12
CA ILE A 233 -7.60 -22.97 1.15
C ILE A 233 -8.74 -22.56 0.23
N VAL A 234 -9.91 -22.21 0.78
CA VAL A 234 -11.09 -21.87 -0.03
C VAL A 234 -10.81 -20.67 -0.92
N LEU A 235 -10.26 -19.57 -0.39
CA LEU A 235 -9.97 -18.37 -1.19
C LEU A 235 -8.89 -18.61 -2.25
N THR A 236 -7.92 -19.50 -1.97
CA THR A 236 -6.92 -19.93 -2.96
C THR A 236 -7.59 -20.71 -4.08
N CYS A 237 -8.40 -21.72 -3.76
CA CYS A 237 -9.18 -22.47 -4.75
C CYS A 237 -9.99 -21.53 -5.65
N LEU A 238 -10.77 -20.61 -5.05
CA LEU A 238 -11.56 -19.64 -5.79
C LEU A 238 -10.69 -18.74 -6.69
N SER A 239 -9.56 -18.26 -6.18
CA SER A 239 -8.66 -17.39 -6.97
C SER A 239 -8.12 -18.09 -8.22
N TRP A 240 -7.78 -19.38 -8.11
CA TRP A 240 -7.28 -20.16 -9.23
C TRP A 240 -8.39 -20.67 -10.15
N TYR A 241 -9.59 -20.96 -9.64
CA TYR A 241 -10.73 -21.27 -10.50
C TYR A 241 -11.13 -20.07 -11.38
N TYR A 242 -11.13 -18.87 -10.81
CA TYR A 242 -11.50 -17.65 -11.52
C TYR A 242 -10.38 -17.12 -12.43
N GLY A 243 -9.13 -17.18 -11.96
CA GLY A 243 -7.97 -16.71 -12.73
C GLY A 243 -7.49 -17.70 -13.80
N GLY A 244 -7.76 -19.00 -13.60
CA GLY A 244 -7.24 -20.07 -14.44
C GLY A 244 -5.74 -20.32 -14.24
N LEU A 245 -5.27 -21.44 -14.79
CA LEU A 245 -3.84 -21.82 -14.75
C LEU A 245 -3.06 -21.12 -15.88
N SER A 246 -1.78 -20.76 -15.64
CA SER A 246 -0.89 -20.36 -16.73
C SER A 246 -0.47 -21.57 -17.57
N ASN A 247 0.16 -21.35 -18.73
CA ASN A 247 0.70 -22.45 -19.54
C ASN A 247 1.74 -23.28 -18.77
N GLU A 248 2.58 -22.63 -17.96
CA GLU A 248 3.59 -23.31 -17.15
C GLU A 248 2.98 -24.07 -15.96
N ASP A 249 1.90 -23.55 -15.38
CA ASP A 249 1.16 -24.27 -14.34
C ASP A 249 0.47 -25.51 -14.92
N LEU A 250 -0.07 -25.44 -16.15
CA LEU A 250 -0.63 -26.59 -16.86
C LEU A 250 0.44 -27.64 -17.16
N PHE A 251 1.62 -27.25 -17.66
CA PHE A 251 2.73 -28.19 -17.81
C PHE A 251 3.11 -28.86 -16.49
N SER A 252 3.10 -28.12 -15.38
CA SER A 252 3.37 -28.66 -14.05
C SER A 252 2.30 -29.66 -13.61
N ALA A 253 1.02 -29.36 -13.85
CA ALA A 253 -0.09 -30.26 -13.55
C ALA A 253 -0.01 -31.56 -14.37
N PHE A 254 0.22 -31.47 -15.68
CA PHE A 254 0.41 -32.64 -16.54
C PHE A 254 1.63 -33.48 -16.16
N SER A 255 2.73 -32.82 -15.76
CA SER A 255 3.91 -33.53 -15.26
C SER A 255 3.60 -34.33 -14.00
N HIS A 256 2.74 -33.82 -13.11
CA HIS A 256 2.30 -34.59 -11.96
C HIS A 256 1.39 -35.76 -12.37
N LEU A 257 0.39 -35.51 -13.22
CA LEU A 257 -0.54 -36.54 -13.71
C LEU A 257 0.19 -37.73 -14.35
N LEU A 258 1.22 -37.48 -15.17
CA LEU A 258 2.00 -38.51 -15.84
C LEU A 258 2.83 -39.39 -14.88
N ASN A 259 3.02 -38.94 -13.63
CA ASN A 259 3.74 -39.68 -12.60
C ASN A 259 2.80 -40.44 -11.64
N THR A 260 1.48 -40.39 -11.84
CA THR A 260 0.52 -41.12 -11.01
C THR A 260 0.28 -42.55 -11.51
N ASP A 261 -0.09 -43.49 -10.65
CA ASP A 261 -0.40 -44.88 -11.04
C ASP A 261 -1.74 -45.03 -11.78
N GLN A 262 -2.63 -44.04 -11.68
CA GLN A 262 -3.99 -44.04 -12.25
C GLN A 262 -4.20 -42.96 -13.33
N VAL A 263 -3.17 -42.73 -14.15
CA VAL A 263 -3.13 -41.65 -15.15
C VAL A 263 -4.39 -41.56 -16.01
N ASP A 264 -4.83 -42.66 -16.61
CA ASP A 264 -5.99 -42.63 -17.52
C ASP A 264 -7.29 -42.27 -16.78
N MET A 265 -7.47 -42.76 -15.55
CA MET A 265 -8.67 -42.49 -14.76
C MET A 265 -8.74 -41.01 -14.35
N GLU A 266 -7.63 -40.45 -13.87
CA GLU A 266 -7.53 -39.04 -13.50
C GLU A 266 -7.69 -38.13 -14.72
N TYR A 267 -7.07 -38.50 -15.85
CA TYR A 267 -7.23 -37.74 -17.08
C TYR A 267 -8.69 -37.70 -17.57
N GLN A 268 -9.44 -38.81 -17.43
CA GLN A 268 -10.86 -38.80 -17.76
C GLN A 268 -11.69 -37.91 -16.83
N LEU A 269 -11.25 -37.63 -15.60
CA LEU A 269 -11.89 -36.61 -14.76
C LEU A 269 -11.64 -35.22 -15.32
N TRP A 270 -10.42 -34.94 -15.80
CA TRP A 270 -10.08 -33.65 -16.42
C TRP A 270 -10.87 -33.40 -17.70
N VAL A 271 -11.03 -34.44 -18.53
CA VAL A 271 -11.80 -34.36 -19.77
C VAL A 271 -13.27 -34.00 -19.51
N LYS A 272 -13.86 -34.43 -18.39
CA LYS A 272 -15.25 -34.09 -18.03
C LYS A 272 -15.47 -32.59 -17.80
N ASP A 273 -14.46 -31.88 -17.31
CA ASP A 273 -14.53 -30.42 -17.13
C ASP A 273 -13.96 -29.65 -18.34
N ALA A 274 -13.43 -30.32 -19.36
CA ALA A 274 -12.78 -29.72 -20.53
C ALA A 274 -13.68 -29.78 -21.78
N TYR A 275 -14.85 -29.13 -21.73
CA TYR A 275 -15.91 -29.27 -22.74
C TYR A 275 -15.52 -28.84 -24.16
N GLN A 276 -14.55 -27.94 -24.32
CA GLN A 276 -14.08 -27.49 -25.64
C GLN A 276 -12.92 -28.33 -26.18
N LEU A 277 -12.54 -29.42 -25.49
CA LEU A 277 -11.40 -30.24 -25.88
C LEU A 277 -11.73 -31.06 -27.14
N PRO A 278 -10.93 -30.95 -28.22
CA PRO A 278 -11.11 -31.77 -29.42
C PRO A 278 -11.08 -33.28 -29.10
N THR A 279 -11.98 -34.06 -29.71
CA THR A 279 -12.14 -35.50 -29.45
C THR A 279 -10.83 -36.29 -29.54
N LYS A 280 -9.95 -35.92 -30.48
CA LYS A 280 -8.64 -36.55 -30.64
C LYS A 280 -7.73 -36.44 -29.40
N PHE A 281 -7.93 -35.44 -28.56
CA PHE A 281 -7.14 -35.20 -27.35
C PHE A 281 -7.83 -35.71 -26.08
N GLN A 282 -9.01 -36.33 -26.16
CA GLN A 282 -9.69 -36.92 -25.00
C GLN A 282 -8.99 -38.19 -24.48
N GLN A 283 -8.00 -38.71 -25.22
CA GLN A 283 -7.10 -39.76 -24.77
C GLN A 283 -5.70 -39.19 -24.60
N LEU A 284 -5.07 -39.44 -23.45
CA LEU A 284 -3.79 -38.84 -23.08
C LEU A 284 -2.66 -39.25 -24.04
N VAL A 285 -2.69 -40.49 -24.52
CA VAL A 285 -1.71 -41.04 -25.49
C VAL A 285 -1.62 -40.23 -26.80
N SER A 286 -2.67 -39.48 -27.13
CA SER A 286 -2.74 -38.66 -28.35
C SER A 286 -2.11 -37.28 -28.19
N ILE A 287 -1.59 -36.95 -27.00
CA ILE A 287 -0.98 -35.66 -26.70
C ILE A 287 0.54 -35.80 -26.72
N ASN A 288 1.18 -35.05 -27.62
CA ASN A 288 2.63 -34.91 -27.61
C ASN A 288 3.03 -33.66 -26.81
N PHE A 289 3.53 -33.86 -25.58
CA PHE A 289 3.96 -32.77 -24.70
C PHE A 289 5.28 -32.10 -25.13
N GLU A 290 6.05 -32.71 -26.04
CA GLU A 290 7.24 -32.07 -26.63
C GLU A 290 6.85 -30.94 -27.59
N ASP A 291 5.68 -31.04 -28.22
CA ASP A 291 5.12 -29.98 -29.07
C ASP A 291 4.40 -28.94 -28.20
N ARG A 292 5.19 -28.05 -27.58
CA ARG A 292 4.66 -26.98 -26.72
C ARG A 292 3.65 -26.09 -27.45
N HIS A 293 3.85 -25.84 -28.75
CA HIS A 293 2.93 -24.99 -29.53
C HIS A 293 1.57 -25.66 -29.71
N LEU A 294 1.53 -26.95 -30.00
CA LEU A 294 0.28 -27.73 -30.03
C LEU A 294 -0.43 -27.67 -28.66
N CYS A 295 0.32 -27.87 -27.57
CA CYS A 295 -0.23 -27.82 -26.23
C CYS A 295 -0.84 -26.44 -25.93
N THR A 296 -0.08 -25.36 -26.10
CA THR A 296 -0.51 -24.01 -25.72
C THR A 296 -1.67 -23.49 -26.56
N GLU A 297 -1.72 -23.80 -27.86
CA GLU A 297 -2.72 -23.26 -28.78
C GLU A 297 -3.99 -24.12 -28.89
N LYS A 298 -3.91 -25.44 -28.71
CA LYS A 298 -5.01 -26.36 -29.02
C LYS A 298 -5.52 -27.20 -27.85
N ILE A 299 -4.74 -27.35 -26.78
CA ILE A 299 -5.08 -28.26 -25.68
C ILE A 299 -5.33 -27.46 -24.40
N PHE A 300 -4.37 -26.63 -24.02
CA PHE A 300 -4.39 -25.84 -22.78
C PHE A 300 -5.56 -24.87 -22.65
N PRO A 301 -6.09 -24.24 -23.73
CA PRO A 301 -7.29 -23.41 -23.61
C PRO A 301 -8.49 -24.16 -23.01
N SER A 302 -8.66 -25.45 -23.30
CA SER A 302 -9.76 -26.27 -22.77
C SER A 302 -9.57 -26.69 -21.31
N PHE A 303 -8.34 -26.73 -20.82
CA PHE A 303 -8.01 -27.15 -19.44
C PHE A 303 -7.76 -25.97 -18.50
N ARG A 304 -7.54 -24.76 -19.02
CA ARG A 304 -7.15 -23.57 -18.25
C ARG A 304 -8.05 -23.28 -17.05
N PHE A 305 -9.36 -23.47 -17.25
CA PHE A 305 -10.40 -23.21 -16.24
C PHE A 305 -11.11 -24.49 -15.79
N ALA A 306 -10.67 -25.67 -16.23
CA ALA A 306 -11.28 -26.94 -15.85
C ALA A 306 -11.02 -27.20 -14.36
N LYS A 307 -12.08 -27.26 -13.56
CA LYS A 307 -11.97 -27.32 -12.08
C LYS A 307 -11.09 -28.49 -11.63
N SER A 308 -11.30 -29.70 -12.16
CA SER A 308 -10.51 -30.88 -11.82
C SER A 308 -9.00 -30.75 -12.10
N VAL A 309 -8.60 -29.98 -13.12
CA VAL A 309 -7.18 -29.70 -13.41
C VAL A 309 -6.61 -28.72 -12.38
N VAL A 310 -7.38 -27.67 -12.06
CA VAL A 310 -7.02 -26.71 -11.01
C VAL A 310 -6.89 -27.42 -9.65
N ASP A 311 -7.83 -28.30 -9.31
CA ASP A 311 -7.81 -29.09 -8.08
C ASP A 311 -6.53 -29.95 -7.99
N CYS A 312 -6.16 -30.62 -9.09
CA CYS A 312 -4.93 -31.42 -9.13
C CYS A 312 -3.69 -30.54 -8.92
N PHE A 313 -3.60 -29.42 -9.64
CA PHE A 313 -2.50 -28.48 -9.50
C PHE A 313 -2.37 -27.94 -8.07
N LEU A 314 -3.50 -27.55 -7.45
CA LEU A 314 -3.50 -27.03 -6.08
C LEU A 314 -3.12 -28.09 -5.06
N SER A 315 -3.70 -29.28 -5.16
CA SER A 315 -3.49 -30.37 -4.19
C SER A 315 -2.10 -30.98 -4.22
N HIS A 316 -1.39 -30.90 -5.35
CA HIS A 316 -0.08 -31.55 -5.52
C HIS A 316 1.10 -30.58 -5.68
N VAL A 317 0.87 -29.38 -6.19
CA VAL A 317 1.93 -28.40 -6.46
C VAL A 317 1.91 -27.25 -5.45
N VAL A 318 0.73 -26.69 -5.17
CA VAL A 318 0.61 -25.46 -4.36
C VAL A 318 0.51 -25.77 -2.87
N PHE A 319 -0.55 -26.45 -2.42
CA PHE A 319 -0.81 -26.65 -1.00
C PHE A 319 0.26 -27.46 -0.26
N PRO A 320 0.84 -28.55 -0.81
CA PRO A 320 1.91 -29.26 -0.14
C PRO A 320 3.17 -28.43 0.08
N ARG A 321 3.39 -27.39 -0.74
CA ARG A 321 4.55 -26.50 -0.63
C ARG A 321 4.26 -25.31 0.28
N GLU A 322 3.12 -24.67 0.12
CA GLU A 322 2.82 -23.36 0.70
C GLU A 322 2.02 -23.45 2.01
N ILE A 323 1.15 -24.44 2.19
CA ILE A 323 0.35 -24.57 3.42
C ILE A 323 1.14 -25.38 4.45
N LYS A 324 1.82 -24.64 5.34
CA LYS A 324 2.63 -25.19 6.44
C LYS A 324 2.11 -24.69 7.79
N GLY A 325 2.18 -25.57 8.77
CA GLY A 325 1.97 -25.25 10.18
C GLY A 325 3.30 -25.10 10.92
N PHE A 326 3.24 -24.47 12.09
CA PHE A 326 4.36 -24.36 13.02
C PHE A 326 3.89 -24.82 14.41
N PRO A 327 4.77 -25.41 15.23
CA PRO A 327 4.38 -25.91 16.55
C PRO A 327 4.00 -24.79 17.51
N TYR A 328 4.59 -23.61 17.37
CA TYR A 328 4.28 -22.44 18.19
C TYR A 328 4.17 -21.18 17.34
N LYS A 329 3.41 -20.20 17.85
CA LYS A 329 3.36 -18.85 17.30
C LYS A 329 3.31 -17.82 18.42
N LEU A 330 3.99 -16.70 18.22
CA LEU A 330 3.77 -15.47 18.96
C LEU A 330 2.85 -14.58 18.14
N SER A 331 1.92 -13.93 18.81
CA SER A 331 0.99 -12.98 18.22
C SER A 331 1.08 -11.67 18.97
N ALA A 332 1.02 -10.57 18.22
CA ALA A 332 0.80 -9.24 18.74
C ALA A 332 -0.12 -8.48 17.78
N SER A 333 -0.81 -7.45 18.28
CA SER A 333 -1.63 -6.54 17.49
C SER A 333 -1.27 -5.10 17.82
N GLY A 334 -1.80 -4.13 17.07
CA GLY A 334 -1.63 -2.72 17.39
C GLY A 334 -2.08 -2.36 18.81
N TRP A 335 -3.03 -3.11 19.38
CA TRP A 335 -3.52 -2.90 20.74
C TRP A 335 -2.50 -3.20 21.83
N ASP A 336 -1.52 -4.07 21.59
CA ASP A 336 -0.44 -4.32 22.55
C ASP A 336 0.44 -3.07 22.77
N ILE A 337 0.47 -2.16 21.77
CA ILE A 337 1.14 -0.87 21.89
C ILE A 337 0.33 0.08 22.78
N GLY A 338 -1.00 -0.02 22.74
CA GLY A 338 -1.96 0.77 23.51
C GLY A 338 -2.10 0.34 24.98
N GLU A 339 -1.24 -0.56 25.47
CA GLU A 339 -1.24 -0.97 26.88
C GLU A 339 -1.05 0.23 27.84
N VAL A 340 -1.55 0.09 29.07
CA VAL A 340 -1.39 1.12 30.09
C VAL A 340 0.08 1.22 30.51
N LYS A 341 0.70 2.39 30.25
CA LYS A 341 2.09 2.71 30.61
C LYS A 341 2.16 3.87 31.60
N ARG A 342 3.35 4.10 32.17
CA ARG A 342 3.60 5.19 33.13
C ARG A 342 3.39 6.57 32.50
N HIS A 343 3.77 6.73 31.24
CA HIS A 343 3.47 7.91 30.45
C HIS A 343 2.39 7.57 29.41
N PRO A 344 1.30 8.35 29.31
CA PRO A 344 0.19 8.02 28.42
C PRO A 344 0.60 8.11 26.94
N LEU A 345 0.19 7.10 26.17
CA LEU A 345 0.29 7.11 24.70
C LEU A 345 -0.59 8.22 24.12
N THR A 346 -0.14 8.85 23.04
CA THR A 346 -0.91 9.88 22.32
C THR A 346 -1.10 9.47 20.87
N GLY A 347 -2.35 9.22 20.49
CA GLY A 347 -2.76 8.94 19.11
C GLY A 347 -3.32 10.18 18.43
N PHE A 348 -3.00 10.35 17.15
CA PHE A 348 -3.66 11.30 16.25
C PHE A 348 -4.32 10.50 15.12
N SER A 349 -5.44 11.00 14.61
CA SER A 349 -6.04 10.51 13.37
C SER A 349 -6.57 11.71 12.60
N GLY A 350 -6.37 11.72 11.29
CA GLY A 350 -6.92 12.74 10.39
C GLY A 350 -8.45 12.73 10.34
N THR A 351 -9.08 11.65 10.80
CA THR A 351 -10.54 11.50 10.89
C THR A 351 -10.97 11.20 12.31
N ASN A 352 -11.94 11.98 12.80
CA ASN A 352 -12.57 11.67 14.08
C ASN A 352 -13.79 10.78 13.83
N ASP A 353 -13.57 9.47 13.76
CA ASP A 353 -14.61 8.46 13.51
C ASP A 353 -15.74 8.51 14.55
N SER A 354 -15.43 9.00 15.76
CA SER A 354 -16.38 9.15 16.87
C SER A 354 -17.22 10.42 16.82
N ARG A 355 -16.96 11.35 15.89
CA ARG A 355 -17.82 12.53 15.70
C ARG A 355 -19.09 12.10 14.97
N GLU A 356 -20.23 12.34 15.62
CA GLU A 356 -21.58 12.13 15.06
C GLU A 356 -21.80 12.89 13.74
N VAL A 357 -21.00 13.93 13.48
CA VAL A 357 -21.13 14.84 12.35
C VAL A 357 -19.77 15.00 11.65
N LEU A 358 -19.42 14.06 10.76
CA LEU A 358 -18.70 14.47 9.53
C LEU A 358 -19.64 15.39 8.74
N PRO A 359 -19.18 16.24 7.79
CA PRO A 359 -20.04 17.20 7.08
C PRO A 359 -21.04 16.54 6.11
N LEU A 360 -21.91 15.67 6.62
CA LEU A 360 -23.05 15.04 5.95
C LEU A 360 -24.02 16.10 5.41
N ILE A 361 -24.03 17.30 6.01
CA ILE A 361 -24.84 18.44 5.57
C ILE A 361 -24.54 18.82 4.12
N ASN A 362 -23.28 18.70 3.66
CA ASN A 362 -22.91 18.99 2.27
C ASN A 362 -23.41 17.92 1.29
N LEU A 363 -23.72 16.71 1.78
CA LEU A 363 -24.28 15.63 0.97
C LEU A 363 -25.81 15.72 0.88
N LEU A 364 -26.48 16.31 1.86
CA LEU A 364 -27.94 16.52 1.88
C LEU A 364 -28.42 17.74 1.06
N GLN A 365 -27.54 18.32 0.24
CA GLN A 365 -27.89 19.44 -0.64
C GLN A 365 -28.80 18.97 -1.81
N PRO A 366 -29.74 19.81 -2.27
CA PRO A 366 -30.75 19.43 -3.28
C PRO A 366 -30.16 19.10 -4.65
N GLU A 367 -28.94 19.55 -4.95
CA GLU A 367 -28.22 19.23 -6.19
C GLU A 367 -27.71 17.78 -6.22
N ASN A 368 -27.61 17.14 -5.04
CA ASN A 368 -27.21 15.75 -4.94
C ASN A 368 -28.41 14.83 -5.14
N SER A 369 -28.21 13.73 -5.85
CA SER A 369 -29.31 12.83 -6.23
C SER A 369 -28.92 11.36 -6.12
N VAL A 370 -29.90 10.48 -6.31
CA VAL A 370 -29.72 9.03 -6.34
C VAL A 370 -30.21 8.48 -7.66
N VAL A 371 -29.50 7.50 -8.21
CA VAL A 371 -29.93 6.74 -9.40
C VAL A 371 -29.70 5.25 -9.17
N CYS A 372 -30.63 4.41 -9.60
CA CYS A 372 -30.48 2.96 -9.51
C CYS A 372 -29.80 2.41 -10.77
N ILE A 373 -28.76 1.60 -10.59
CA ILE A 373 -28.14 0.82 -11.67
C ILE A 373 -29.04 -0.40 -11.90
N SER A 374 -29.96 -0.31 -12.86
CA SER A 374 -30.93 -1.39 -13.12
C SER A 374 -30.33 -2.45 -14.05
N ARG A 375 -30.23 -3.70 -13.60
CA ARG A 375 -29.83 -4.84 -14.46
C ARG A 375 -30.94 -5.32 -15.41
N ARG A 376 -32.16 -4.80 -15.26
CA ARG A 376 -33.42 -5.37 -15.79
C ARG A 376 -33.54 -5.50 -17.32
N HIS A 377 -32.58 -5.04 -18.13
CA HIS A 377 -32.72 -5.04 -19.60
C HIS A 377 -31.47 -5.42 -20.41
N GLN A 378 -30.38 -5.89 -19.80
CA GLN A 378 -29.13 -6.10 -20.54
C GLN A 378 -28.46 -7.42 -20.17
N GLU A 379 -29.00 -8.53 -20.68
CA GLU A 379 -28.43 -9.87 -20.48
C GLU A 379 -27.00 -10.03 -21.02
N HIS A 380 -26.40 -9.02 -21.68
CA HIS A 380 -25.14 -9.14 -22.43
C HIS A 380 -24.18 -7.95 -22.21
N ARG A 381 -24.33 -7.12 -21.17
CA ARG A 381 -23.39 -6.01 -20.88
C ARG A 381 -22.68 -6.20 -19.55
N SER A 382 -21.43 -5.77 -19.50
CA SER A 382 -20.59 -5.75 -18.29
C SER A 382 -21.08 -4.71 -17.28
N ASP A 383 -20.76 -4.90 -15.99
CA ASP A 383 -21.12 -3.93 -14.94
C ASP A 383 -20.48 -2.55 -15.22
N ALA A 384 -19.26 -2.55 -15.76
CA ALA A 384 -18.55 -1.35 -16.18
C ALA A 384 -19.29 -0.58 -17.30
N GLU A 385 -19.73 -1.28 -18.35
CA GLU A 385 -20.47 -0.67 -19.47
C GLU A 385 -21.84 -0.12 -19.02
N ALA A 386 -22.51 -0.82 -18.10
CA ALA A 386 -23.77 -0.37 -17.53
C ALA A 386 -23.58 0.94 -16.74
N LEU A 387 -22.53 1.02 -15.91
CA LEU A 387 -22.19 2.24 -15.18
C LEU A 387 -21.82 3.39 -16.12
N LEU A 388 -20.93 3.17 -17.09
CA LEU A 388 -20.53 4.21 -18.05
C LEU A 388 -21.71 4.71 -18.87
N SER A 389 -22.59 3.80 -19.33
CA SER A 389 -23.82 4.16 -20.04
C SER A 389 -24.75 5.02 -19.18
N LEU A 390 -24.91 4.66 -17.90
CA LEU A 390 -25.73 5.41 -16.95
C LEU A 390 -25.18 6.82 -16.71
N VAL A 391 -23.87 6.92 -16.48
CA VAL A 391 -23.16 8.20 -16.23
C VAL A 391 -23.34 9.18 -17.40
N MET A 392 -23.28 8.67 -18.63
CA MET A 392 -23.45 9.48 -19.84
C MET A 392 -24.90 9.92 -20.09
N GLN A 393 -25.89 9.17 -19.58
CA GLN A 393 -27.31 9.49 -19.73
C GLN A 393 -27.83 10.45 -18.66
N MET A 394 -27.03 10.76 -17.63
CA MET A 394 -27.40 11.72 -16.60
C MET A 394 -27.57 13.13 -17.18
N ALA A 395 -28.47 13.91 -16.59
CA ALA A 395 -28.66 15.33 -16.91
C ALA A 395 -28.36 16.18 -15.66
N PRO A 396 -27.28 16.99 -15.65
CA PRO A 396 -26.14 16.93 -16.58
C PRO A 396 -25.31 15.64 -16.40
N PRO A 397 -24.54 15.20 -17.43
CA PRO A 397 -23.64 14.05 -17.32
C PRO A 397 -22.63 14.24 -16.19
N ALA A 398 -22.24 13.16 -15.51
CA ALA A 398 -21.15 13.22 -14.54
C ALA A 398 -19.78 13.15 -15.24
N GLN A 399 -18.85 14.01 -14.82
CA GLN A 399 -17.48 14.08 -15.35
C GLN A 399 -16.50 13.23 -14.52
N VAL A 400 -16.92 12.86 -13.32
CA VAL A 400 -16.09 12.11 -12.36
C VAL A 400 -16.82 10.83 -11.99
N ILE A 401 -16.12 9.70 -11.96
CA ILE A 401 -16.59 8.46 -11.35
C ILE A 401 -15.71 8.17 -10.15
N LEU A 402 -16.35 8.05 -8.99
CA LEU A 402 -15.76 7.63 -7.73
C LEU A 402 -16.27 6.23 -7.43
N ASP A 403 -15.49 5.21 -7.81
CA ASP A 403 -15.87 3.81 -7.66
C ASP A 403 -15.56 3.27 -6.25
N VAL A 404 -16.04 3.97 -5.22
CA VAL A 404 -15.83 3.60 -3.81
C VAL A 404 -16.54 2.28 -3.44
N GLY A 405 -17.59 1.91 -4.18
CA GLY A 405 -18.31 0.66 -4.04
C GLY A 405 -17.71 -0.53 -4.81
N ALA A 406 -16.56 -0.35 -5.47
CA ALA A 406 -15.88 -1.37 -6.28
C ALA A 406 -16.81 -2.10 -7.28
N GLN A 407 -17.65 -1.35 -7.99
CA GLN A 407 -18.62 -1.88 -8.95
C GLN A 407 -17.99 -2.17 -10.31
N VAL A 408 -16.88 -1.50 -10.65
CA VAL A 408 -16.16 -1.77 -11.90
C VAL A 408 -15.16 -2.90 -11.66
N LEU A 409 -15.57 -4.15 -11.87
CA LEU A 409 -14.75 -5.33 -11.57
C LEU A 409 -14.02 -5.88 -12.80
N GLU A 410 -14.59 -5.77 -14.00
CA GLU A 410 -14.06 -6.45 -15.18
C GLU A 410 -12.88 -5.71 -15.84
N LEU A 411 -12.88 -4.37 -15.78
CA LEU A 411 -11.91 -3.52 -16.47
C LEU A 411 -10.84 -2.95 -15.53
N THR A 412 -9.59 -2.87 -15.98
CA THR A 412 -8.54 -2.06 -15.34
C THR A 412 -8.84 -0.57 -15.46
N ASN A 413 -8.22 0.27 -14.63
CA ASN A 413 -8.43 1.73 -14.66
C ASN A 413 -8.15 2.34 -16.06
N ALA A 414 -7.13 1.83 -16.75
CA ALA A 414 -6.80 2.24 -18.11
C ALA A 414 -7.86 1.78 -19.14
N GLU A 415 -8.41 0.58 -18.98
CA GLU A 415 -9.49 0.07 -19.85
C GLU A 415 -10.80 0.84 -19.64
N VAL A 416 -11.13 1.23 -18.40
CA VAL A 416 -12.26 2.12 -18.11
C VAL A 416 -12.06 3.46 -18.80
N ALA A 417 -10.88 4.06 -18.69
CA ALA A 417 -10.55 5.32 -19.34
C ALA A 417 -10.71 5.23 -20.86
N ASN A 418 -10.19 4.16 -21.47
CA ASN A 418 -10.31 3.91 -22.90
C ASN A 418 -11.78 3.73 -23.34
N GLU A 419 -12.55 2.92 -22.61
CA GLU A 419 -13.96 2.66 -22.94
C GLU A 419 -14.82 3.92 -22.78
N TRP A 420 -14.56 4.74 -21.76
CA TRP A 420 -15.28 6.00 -21.56
C TRP A 420 -15.00 7.00 -22.69
N LEU A 421 -13.75 7.08 -23.17
CA LEU A 421 -13.40 7.87 -24.36
C LEU A 421 -14.08 7.33 -25.62
N ARG A 422 -14.13 6.00 -25.78
CA ARG A 422 -14.78 5.36 -26.93
C ARG A 422 -16.27 5.68 -26.98
N LEU A 423 -16.97 5.61 -25.86
CA LEU A 423 -18.40 5.92 -25.80
C LEU A 423 -18.69 7.41 -26.06
N THR A 424 -17.75 8.30 -25.76
CA THR A 424 -17.87 9.76 -25.97
C THR A 424 -17.30 10.26 -27.31
N SER A 425 -17.03 9.35 -28.25
CA SER A 425 -16.44 9.67 -29.57
C SER A 425 -17.22 10.72 -30.38
N ASN A 426 -18.53 10.78 -30.20
CA ASN A 426 -19.42 11.72 -30.92
C ASN A 426 -19.56 13.10 -30.24
N SER A 427 -18.87 13.32 -29.13
CA SER A 427 -18.84 14.58 -28.38
C SER A 427 -17.46 15.23 -28.53
N ASP A 428 -17.37 16.56 -28.44
CA ASP A 428 -16.08 17.27 -28.35
C ASP A 428 -15.39 17.10 -26.98
N MET A 429 -16.15 16.61 -25.99
CA MET A 429 -15.71 16.44 -24.60
C MET A 429 -16.06 15.03 -24.09
N PRO A 430 -15.19 14.41 -23.27
CA PRO A 430 -13.89 14.91 -22.80
C PRO A 430 -12.79 14.74 -23.86
N GLN A 431 -11.69 15.47 -23.72
CA GLN A 431 -10.49 15.30 -24.55
C GLN A 431 -9.55 14.22 -24.01
N ALA A 432 -9.63 13.93 -22.70
CA ALA A 432 -8.84 12.92 -22.03
C ALA A 432 -9.54 12.39 -20.76
N VAL A 433 -9.09 11.25 -20.25
CA VAL A 433 -9.54 10.69 -18.97
C VAL A 433 -8.34 10.51 -18.04
N ILE A 434 -8.47 10.99 -16.80
CA ILE A 434 -7.49 10.87 -15.73
C ILE A 434 -7.83 9.66 -14.86
N PHE A 435 -6.83 8.86 -14.53
CA PHE A 435 -6.96 7.67 -13.69
C PHE A 435 -5.62 7.38 -12.98
N CYS A 436 -5.61 6.47 -12.02
CA CYS A 436 -4.38 5.99 -11.41
C CYS A 436 -3.87 4.73 -12.14
N ASP A 437 -2.62 4.75 -12.57
CA ASP A 437 -2.00 3.64 -13.29
C ASP A 437 -1.54 2.50 -12.37
N VAL A 438 -0.91 1.47 -12.96
CA VAL A 438 -0.44 0.27 -12.24
C VAL A 438 0.66 0.54 -11.20
N ASN A 439 1.28 1.72 -11.21
CA ASN A 439 2.28 2.14 -10.22
C ASN A 439 1.68 3.08 -9.15
N ASP A 440 0.35 3.18 -9.07
CA ASP A 440 -0.39 4.12 -8.22
C ASP A 440 -0.10 5.61 -8.53
N ASP A 441 0.38 5.90 -9.75
CA ASP A 441 0.64 7.27 -10.21
C ASP A 441 -0.56 7.83 -11.00
N LEU A 442 -0.86 9.13 -10.83
CA LEU A 442 -1.87 9.81 -11.63
C LEU A 442 -1.41 9.95 -13.08
N SER A 443 -2.18 9.31 -13.97
CA SER A 443 -1.94 9.23 -15.40
C SER A 443 -3.17 9.72 -16.17
N VAL A 444 -2.95 10.13 -17.42
CA VAL A 444 -3.99 10.65 -18.30
C VAL A 444 -3.92 9.97 -19.66
N MET A 445 -5.08 9.57 -20.17
CA MET A 445 -5.23 8.97 -21.50
C MET A 445 -5.94 9.95 -22.43
N ASP A 446 -5.32 10.26 -23.57
CA ASP A 446 -5.94 11.08 -24.62
C ASP A 446 -6.81 10.25 -25.59
N ARG A 447 -7.58 10.92 -26.46
CA ARG A 447 -8.41 10.26 -27.49
C ARG A 447 -7.64 9.39 -28.50
N LYS A 448 -6.31 9.48 -28.54
CA LYS A 448 -5.47 8.63 -29.41
C LYS A 448 -4.99 7.38 -28.65
N GLY A 449 -5.43 7.17 -27.42
CA GLY A 449 -5.02 6.07 -26.55
C GLY A 449 -3.62 6.25 -25.97
N ARG A 450 -3.03 7.45 -26.03
CA ARG A 450 -1.71 7.69 -25.44
C ARG A 450 -1.85 7.94 -23.96
N ILE A 451 -1.09 7.20 -23.16
CA ILE A 451 -1.01 7.34 -21.70
C ILE A 451 0.27 8.08 -21.35
N GLU A 452 0.15 9.12 -20.52
CA GLU A 452 1.28 9.85 -19.94
C GLU A 452 0.99 10.24 -18.49
N SER A 453 2.05 10.55 -17.73
CA SER A 453 1.88 11.06 -16.36
C SER A 453 1.14 12.39 -16.38
N LEU A 454 0.11 12.53 -15.52
CA LEU A 454 -0.66 13.75 -15.43
C LEU A 454 0.24 14.95 -15.16
N GLN A 455 1.25 14.81 -14.28
CA GLN A 455 2.14 15.91 -13.89
C GLN A 455 2.91 16.53 -15.06
N THR A 456 3.24 15.75 -16.09
CA THR A 456 3.97 16.21 -17.27
C THR A 456 3.07 16.54 -18.46
N SER A 457 1.78 16.17 -18.38
CA SER A 457 0.80 16.37 -19.44
C SER A 457 0.29 17.81 -19.49
N PRO A 458 -0.05 18.35 -20.68
CA PRO A 458 -0.79 19.61 -20.78
C PRO A 458 -2.12 19.59 -20.00
N PHE A 459 -2.72 18.40 -19.83
CA PHE A 459 -3.98 18.23 -19.11
C PHE A 459 -3.89 18.53 -17.61
N ALA A 460 -2.70 18.55 -16.99
CA ALA A 460 -2.54 18.99 -15.59
C ALA A 460 -3.10 20.39 -15.32
N LYS A 461 -3.09 21.26 -16.32
CA LYS A 461 -3.59 22.64 -16.24
C LYS A 461 -4.97 22.83 -16.87
N GLN A 462 -5.53 21.77 -17.47
CA GLN A 462 -6.78 21.80 -18.24
C GLN A 462 -7.71 20.69 -17.75
N LEU A 463 -7.90 20.59 -16.43
CA LEU A 463 -8.76 19.58 -15.84
C LEU A 463 -10.21 19.72 -16.31
N ASP A 464 -10.63 20.90 -16.77
CA ASP A 464 -11.95 21.19 -17.32
C ASP A 464 -12.28 20.40 -18.60
N VAL A 465 -11.27 19.96 -19.36
CA VAL A 465 -11.45 19.11 -20.54
C VAL A 465 -11.27 17.61 -20.29
N CYS A 466 -11.11 17.22 -19.02
CA CYS A 466 -10.82 15.85 -18.63
C CYS A 466 -11.97 15.22 -17.84
N TYR A 467 -12.30 13.98 -18.13
CA TYR A 467 -13.05 13.16 -17.17
C TYR A 467 -12.09 12.49 -16.20
N VAL A 468 -12.61 12.04 -15.06
CA VAL A 468 -11.80 11.47 -13.98
C VAL A 468 -12.43 10.17 -13.51
N PHE A 469 -11.64 9.09 -13.48
CA PHE A 469 -12.02 7.82 -12.89
C PHE A 469 -11.08 7.51 -11.72
N LEU A 470 -11.65 7.39 -10.52
CA LEU A 470 -10.94 6.92 -9.33
C LEU A 470 -11.60 5.63 -8.85
N ASP A 471 -10.80 4.56 -8.79
CA ASP A 471 -11.22 3.28 -8.22
C ASP A 471 -11.32 3.36 -6.68
N GLU A 472 -11.73 2.25 -6.06
CA GLU A 472 -11.86 2.13 -4.60
C GLU A 472 -10.60 2.57 -3.85
N ALA A 473 -9.40 2.17 -4.33
CA ALA A 473 -8.12 2.46 -3.66
C ALA A 473 -7.81 3.96 -3.69
N HIS A 474 -8.08 4.58 -4.82
CA HIS A 474 -7.68 5.94 -5.14
C HIS A 474 -8.77 6.98 -4.81
N THR A 475 -9.91 6.54 -4.27
CA THR A 475 -10.91 7.44 -3.66
C THR A 475 -10.46 8.04 -2.32
N ARG A 476 -9.35 7.55 -1.73
CA ARG A 476 -8.66 8.14 -0.57
C ARG A 476 -7.26 8.63 -0.98
N GLY A 477 -6.80 9.72 -0.37
CA GLY A 477 -5.43 10.25 -0.57
C GLY A 477 -5.17 11.00 -1.90
N THR A 478 -5.96 10.78 -2.94
CA THR A 478 -5.81 11.49 -4.23
C THR A 478 -6.32 12.92 -4.16
N ASP A 479 -5.54 13.89 -4.61
CA ASP A 479 -5.88 15.31 -4.63
C ASP A 479 -5.91 15.85 -6.08
N LEU A 480 -7.07 16.28 -6.55
CA LEU A 480 -7.29 16.87 -7.87
C LEU A 480 -8.11 18.16 -7.71
N LYS A 481 -7.64 19.24 -8.35
CA LYS A 481 -8.33 20.53 -8.36
C LYS A 481 -9.43 20.57 -9.42
N LEU A 482 -10.49 19.80 -9.17
CA LEU A 482 -11.60 19.66 -10.10
C LEU A 482 -12.36 20.99 -10.27
N PRO A 483 -12.85 21.31 -11.49
CA PRO A 483 -13.65 22.50 -11.74
C PRO A 483 -14.92 22.57 -10.89
N GLU A 484 -15.43 23.78 -10.63
CA GLU A 484 -16.60 24.02 -9.78
C GLU A 484 -17.88 23.37 -10.30
N HIS A 485 -18.03 23.21 -11.62
CA HIS A 485 -19.24 22.67 -12.25
C HIS A 485 -19.23 21.13 -12.33
N TYR A 486 -18.22 20.46 -11.77
CA TYR A 486 -18.10 19.01 -11.91
C TYR A 486 -19.11 18.27 -11.03
N ARG A 487 -19.68 17.23 -11.62
CA ARG A 487 -20.58 16.29 -10.96
C ARG A 487 -19.93 14.91 -10.93
N ALA A 488 -19.96 14.26 -9.75
CA ALA A 488 -19.39 12.94 -9.56
C ALA A 488 -20.45 11.84 -9.41
N ALA A 489 -20.33 10.76 -10.16
CA ALA A 489 -21.04 9.52 -9.94
C ALA A 489 -20.32 8.69 -8.88
N VAL A 490 -20.98 8.45 -7.74
CA VAL A 490 -20.42 7.72 -6.61
C VAL A 490 -21.06 6.34 -6.54
N THR A 491 -20.29 5.29 -6.74
CA THR A 491 -20.84 3.92 -6.69
C THR A 491 -20.99 3.45 -5.24
N LEU A 492 -22.06 2.70 -4.96
CA LEU A 492 -22.27 2.05 -3.67
C LEU A 492 -21.95 0.57 -3.77
N GLY A 493 -21.41 -0.01 -2.68
CA GLY A 493 -21.05 -1.42 -2.61
C GLY A 493 -21.31 -2.01 -1.23
N ALA A 494 -21.29 -3.33 -1.11
CA ALA A 494 -21.53 -4.00 0.17
C ALA A 494 -20.46 -3.60 1.21
N ASN A 495 -20.85 -3.48 2.48
CA ASN A 495 -19.97 -3.09 3.59
C ASN A 495 -19.32 -1.71 3.44
N LEU A 496 -19.85 -0.83 2.59
CA LEU A 496 -19.37 0.53 2.45
C LEU A 496 -19.79 1.37 3.67
N THR A 497 -18.82 1.72 4.51
CA THR A 497 -19.04 2.52 5.72
C THR A 497 -19.24 4.00 5.39
N LYS A 498 -19.93 4.72 6.28
CA LYS A 498 -20.15 6.17 6.22
C LYS A 498 -18.86 6.93 5.94
N ASP A 499 -17.77 6.64 6.63
CA ASP A 499 -16.53 7.42 6.52
C ASP A 499 -15.86 7.21 5.16
N ARG A 500 -15.82 5.97 4.66
CA ARG A 500 -15.29 5.68 3.31
C ARG A 500 -16.11 6.39 2.24
N LEU A 501 -17.44 6.36 2.35
CA LEU A 501 -18.34 7.06 1.44
C LEU A 501 -18.07 8.58 1.46
N VAL A 502 -18.00 9.19 2.65
CA VAL A 502 -17.78 10.62 2.80
C VAL A 502 -16.40 11.03 2.31
N GLN A 503 -15.33 10.28 2.64
CA GLN A 503 -13.97 10.56 2.18
C GLN A 503 -13.83 10.53 0.66
N ALA A 504 -14.52 9.59 0.01
CA ALA A 504 -14.63 9.52 -1.44
C ALA A 504 -15.35 10.77 -1.98
N CYS A 505 -16.53 11.11 -1.44
CA CYS A 505 -17.23 12.33 -1.85
C CYS A 505 -16.40 13.61 -1.66
N MET A 506 -15.55 13.67 -0.64
CA MET A 506 -14.65 14.81 -0.39
C MET A 506 -13.51 14.95 -1.42
N ARG A 507 -13.38 14.04 -2.40
CA ARG A 507 -12.58 14.32 -3.61
C ARG A 507 -13.18 15.51 -4.39
N MET A 508 -14.48 15.75 -4.24
CA MET A 508 -15.15 16.98 -4.67
C MET A 508 -14.96 18.05 -3.59
N GLN A 509 -13.81 18.74 -3.59
CA GLN A 509 -13.44 19.70 -2.54
C GLN A 509 -14.38 20.90 -2.41
N ARG A 510 -15.16 21.21 -3.46
CA ARG A 510 -16.16 22.28 -3.47
C ARG A 510 -17.59 21.72 -3.45
N LEU A 511 -17.79 20.56 -2.82
CA LEU A 511 -19.11 19.96 -2.64
C LEU A 511 -20.06 20.91 -1.90
N GLY A 512 -21.21 21.20 -2.50
CA GLY A 512 -22.16 22.21 -2.00
C GLY A 512 -21.79 23.66 -2.34
N GLN A 513 -20.68 23.87 -3.06
CA GLN A 513 -20.20 25.15 -3.61
C GLN A 513 -19.95 25.00 -5.12
N GLY A 514 -20.97 24.54 -5.84
CA GLY A 514 -20.94 24.26 -7.28
C GLY A 514 -20.80 22.78 -7.62
N GLN A 515 -19.93 22.05 -6.93
CA GLN A 515 -19.75 20.62 -7.18
C GLN A 515 -20.86 19.81 -6.51
N SER A 516 -21.26 18.72 -7.17
CA SER A 516 -22.35 17.84 -6.72
C SER A 516 -22.02 16.36 -6.93
N VAL A 517 -22.79 15.48 -6.27
CA VAL A 517 -22.66 14.03 -6.40
C VAL A 517 -23.99 13.38 -6.81
N VAL A 518 -23.89 12.23 -7.46
CA VAL A 518 -25.02 11.33 -7.71
C VAL A 518 -24.65 9.92 -7.26
N PHE A 519 -25.39 9.40 -6.28
CA PHE A 519 -25.17 8.06 -5.77
C PHE A 519 -25.76 7.04 -6.74
N CYS A 520 -24.91 6.16 -7.26
CA CYS A 520 -25.27 5.08 -8.15
C CYS A 520 -25.47 3.81 -7.31
N VAL A 521 -26.73 3.38 -7.18
CA VAL A 521 -27.17 2.30 -6.29
C VAL A 521 -27.36 1.00 -7.10
N PRO A 522 -26.50 -0.02 -6.94
CA PRO A 522 -26.74 -1.34 -7.53
C PRO A 522 -27.98 -2.00 -6.95
N ASP A 523 -28.57 -2.96 -7.68
CA ASP A 523 -29.75 -3.71 -7.25
C ASP A 523 -29.54 -4.39 -5.87
N GLU A 524 -28.33 -4.87 -5.55
CA GLU A 524 -27.98 -5.44 -4.23
C GLU A 524 -28.17 -4.42 -3.10
N ILE A 525 -27.64 -3.20 -3.27
CA ILE A 525 -27.66 -2.16 -2.25
C ILE A 525 -29.06 -1.55 -2.14
N ARG A 526 -29.77 -1.44 -3.27
CA ARG A 526 -31.16 -1.00 -3.31
C ARG A 526 -32.01 -1.80 -2.33
N GLN A 527 -31.88 -3.13 -2.30
CA GLN A 527 -32.65 -3.97 -1.37
C GLN A 527 -32.30 -3.69 0.09
N LYS A 528 -31.01 -3.50 0.41
CA LYS A 528 -30.56 -3.18 1.78
C LYS A 528 -31.08 -1.82 2.25
N ILE A 529 -31.16 -0.85 1.35
CA ILE A 529 -31.72 0.48 1.63
C ILE A 529 -33.25 0.39 1.80
N THR A 530 -33.96 -0.21 0.84
CA THR A 530 -35.42 -0.28 0.85
C THR A 530 -35.97 -1.08 2.03
N THR A 531 -35.26 -2.08 2.54
CA THR A 531 -35.66 -2.81 3.76
C THR A 531 -35.73 -1.89 5.01
N ARG A 532 -35.14 -0.69 4.94
CA ARG A 532 -35.03 0.26 6.05
C ARG A 532 -35.74 1.59 5.78
N ALA A 533 -36.03 1.91 4.53
CA ALA A 533 -36.72 3.13 4.12
C ALA A 533 -38.24 3.01 4.31
N SER A 534 -38.93 4.14 4.49
CA SER A 534 -40.39 4.18 4.64
C SER A 534 -41.10 4.15 3.28
N ASP A 535 -41.64 2.99 2.93
CA ASP A 535 -42.78 2.67 2.03
C ASP A 535 -43.01 3.32 0.64
N ASN A 536 -42.15 4.17 0.07
CA ASN A 536 -42.45 4.80 -1.24
C ASN A 536 -41.56 4.38 -2.44
N GLY A 537 -40.66 3.40 -2.30
CA GLY A 537 -39.92 2.79 -3.42
C GLY A 537 -38.89 3.67 -4.17
N ASN A 538 -38.93 4.99 -3.98
CA ASN A 538 -37.90 5.95 -4.40
C ASN A 538 -36.88 6.10 -3.28
N ILE A 539 -35.60 5.92 -3.61
CA ILE A 539 -34.49 6.08 -2.68
C ILE A 539 -34.01 7.53 -2.73
N GLU A 540 -33.95 8.18 -1.57
CA GLU A 540 -33.37 9.52 -1.41
C GLU A 540 -31.92 9.46 -0.89
N VAL A 541 -31.23 10.61 -0.95
CA VAL A 541 -29.86 10.72 -0.42
C VAL A 541 -29.82 10.42 1.08
N SER A 542 -30.85 10.84 1.81
CA SER A 542 -31.02 10.55 3.25
C SER A 542 -31.02 9.04 3.53
N ASP A 543 -31.71 8.24 2.70
CA ASP A 543 -31.77 6.79 2.83
C ASP A 543 -30.40 6.15 2.60
N VAL A 544 -29.64 6.63 1.60
CA VAL A 544 -28.26 6.19 1.33
C VAL A 544 -27.36 6.45 2.53
N LEU A 545 -27.43 7.66 3.11
CA LEU A 545 -26.62 8.01 4.28
C LEU A 545 -27.01 7.20 5.51
N CYS A 546 -28.31 7.01 5.76
CA CYS A 546 -28.82 6.15 6.83
C CYS A 546 -28.31 4.71 6.68
N TRP A 547 -28.32 4.17 5.45
CA TRP A 547 -27.75 2.87 5.16
C TRP A 547 -26.24 2.83 5.44
N ALA A 548 -25.45 3.77 4.93
CA ALA A 548 -23.99 3.79 5.13
C ALA A 548 -23.59 3.94 6.62
N ILE A 549 -24.33 4.74 7.40
CA ILE A 549 -24.17 4.85 8.87
C ILE A 549 -24.44 3.50 9.53
N SER A 550 -25.46 2.80 9.05
CA SER A 550 -25.79 1.50 9.61
C SER A 550 -24.78 0.41 9.24
N GLU A 551 -24.14 0.49 8.07
CA GLU A 551 -23.01 -0.36 7.70
C GLU A 551 -21.81 -0.05 8.60
N THR A 552 -21.53 1.22 8.92
CA THR A 552 -20.52 1.58 9.94
C THR A 552 -20.85 0.92 11.28
N TRP A 553 -22.10 0.98 11.74
CA TRP A 553 -22.49 0.34 13.00
C TRP A 553 -22.35 -1.18 12.96
N GLN A 554 -22.65 -1.81 11.82
CA GLN A 554 -22.42 -3.25 11.63
C GLN A 554 -20.93 -3.58 11.62
N ASP A 555 -20.10 -2.80 10.94
CA ASP A 555 -18.63 -2.99 10.92
C ASP A 555 -18.03 -2.83 12.33
N MET A 556 -18.50 -1.83 13.10
CA MET A 556 -18.12 -1.66 14.51
C MET A 556 -18.55 -2.85 15.38
N LYS A 557 -19.74 -3.40 15.15
CA LYS A 557 -20.21 -4.62 15.84
C LYS A 557 -19.39 -5.86 15.49
N ARG A 558 -18.92 -5.96 14.25
CA ARG A 558 -18.06 -7.06 13.77
C ARG A 558 -16.65 -6.99 14.36
N ASN A 559 -16.22 -5.85 14.90
CA ASN A 559 -14.96 -5.67 15.62
C ASN A 559 -15.16 -5.76 17.15
N PRO A 560 -14.97 -6.94 17.78
CA PRO A 560 -15.27 -7.14 19.21
C PRO A 560 -14.43 -6.30 20.19
N ILE A 561 -13.43 -5.53 19.74
CA ILE A 561 -12.60 -4.71 20.63
C ILE A 561 -13.31 -3.43 21.11
N PHE A 562 -14.32 -2.93 20.38
CA PHE A 562 -15.19 -1.86 20.91
C PHE A 562 -16.08 -2.33 22.10
N ALA A 563 -16.18 -3.64 22.31
CA ALA A 563 -17.24 -4.23 23.10
C ALA A 563 -16.89 -4.52 24.57
N THR A 564 -15.66 -4.28 25.05
CA THR A 564 -15.23 -4.80 26.36
C THR A 564 -15.33 -3.87 27.57
N SER A 565 -15.64 -2.56 27.44
CA SER A 565 -15.86 -1.76 28.67
C SER A 565 -16.96 -0.70 28.61
N LEU A 566 -16.98 0.23 27.65
CA LEU A 566 -17.97 1.31 27.66
C LEU A 566 -19.35 0.88 27.13
N ILE A 567 -19.38 0.17 25.99
CA ILE A 567 -20.63 -0.21 25.32
C ILE A 567 -21.38 -1.30 26.10
N ALA A 568 -20.67 -2.27 26.70
CA ALA A 568 -21.29 -3.28 27.57
C ALA A 568 -21.87 -2.72 28.87
N THR A 569 -21.46 -1.51 29.27
CA THR A 569 -22.00 -0.80 30.43
C THR A 569 -23.25 -0.01 30.04
N HIS A 570 -23.21 0.72 28.90
CA HIS A 570 -24.38 1.44 28.38
C HIS A 570 -25.52 0.52 27.86
N CYS A 571 -25.18 -0.63 27.25
CA CYS A 571 -26.19 -1.59 26.80
C CYS A 571 -26.88 -2.35 27.96
N ARG A 572 -26.32 -2.32 29.18
CA ARG A 572 -27.03 -2.82 30.38
C ARG A 572 -28.08 -1.83 30.89
N GLU A 573 -27.95 -0.55 30.54
CA GLU A 573 -28.91 0.49 30.91
C GLU A 573 -30.13 0.51 29.98
N PHE A 574 -30.00 0.02 28.73
CA PHE A 574 -31.09 -0.12 27.77
C PHE A 574 -31.36 -1.60 27.48
N GLY A 575 -32.14 -2.24 28.34
CA GLY A 575 -32.47 -3.66 28.25
C GLY A 575 -32.95 -4.09 26.86
N SER A 576 -32.36 -5.18 26.37
CA SER A 576 -32.74 -5.98 25.18
C SER A 576 -31.97 -5.70 23.88
N VAL A 577 -30.76 -6.26 23.76
CA VAL A 577 -30.21 -6.77 22.48
C VAL A 577 -29.35 -8.01 22.76
N SER A 578 -29.74 -9.16 22.18
CA SER A 578 -29.00 -10.42 22.23
C SER A 578 -27.70 -10.34 21.42
N TYR A 579 -26.58 -10.76 22.02
CA TYR A 579 -25.27 -10.88 21.37
C TYR A 579 -25.28 -12.00 20.31
N HIS A 580 -25.22 -11.61 19.04
CA HIS A 580 -25.03 -12.51 17.89
C HIS A 580 -23.95 -11.97 16.96
N SER A 581 -23.13 -12.89 16.43
CA SER A 581 -21.99 -12.71 15.50
C SER A 581 -20.66 -12.31 16.15
N ALA A 582 -19.63 -13.16 16.04
CA ALA A 582 -18.23 -12.73 16.29
C ALA A 582 -17.15 -13.72 15.80
N LYS A 583 -17.29 -15.05 15.92
CA LYS A 583 -16.10 -15.93 15.79
C LYS A 583 -15.43 -16.01 14.41
N MET A 584 -16.10 -15.62 13.33
CA MET A 584 -15.52 -15.59 11.97
C MET A 584 -15.49 -14.21 11.32
N ASP A 585 -16.15 -13.24 11.95
CA ASP A 585 -15.86 -11.82 11.74
C ASP A 585 -14.49 -11.45 12.37
N GLU A 586 -13.90 -12.38 13.13
CA GLU A 586 -12.54 -12.37 13.71
C GLU A 586 -11.44 -12.84 12.74
N GLU A 587 -11.72 -13.10 11.45
CA GLU A 587 -10.64 -13.45 10.50
C GLU A 587 -9.65 -12.28 10.39
N GLN A 588 -8.50 -12.45 11.03
CA GLN A 588 -7.44 -11.45 11.11
C GLN A 588 -6.52 -11.56 9.90
N GLU A 589 -6.12 -10.41 9.38
CA GLU A 589 -5.04 -10.31 8.43
C GLU A 589 -3.73 -10.37 9.22
N ARG A 590 -2.97 -11.44 8.99
CA ARG A 590 -1.69 -11.65 9.65
C ARG A 590 -0.55 -11.15 8.78
N GLU A 591 0.32 -10.33 9.34
CA GLU A 591 1.64 -10.17 8.76
C GLU A 591 2.54 -11.27 9.33
N VAL A 592 2.91 -12.24 8.48
CA VAL A 592 3.90 -13.26 8.85
C VAL A 592 5.28 -12.68 8.62
N ALA A 593 5.95 -12.31 9.73
CA ALA A 593 7.36 -11.98 9.68
C ALA A 593 8.16 -13.27 9.56
N ALA A 594 8.28 -13.80 8.34
CA ALA A 594 9.31 -14.79 8.06
C ALA A 594 10.66 -14.10 8.35
N GLU A 595 11.49 -14.66 9.24
CA GLU A 595 12.92 -14.35 9.28
C GLU A 595 13.60 -14.88 8.01
N ALA A 596 13.17 -14.40 6.84
CA ALA A 596 14.13 -14.14 5.81
C ALA A 596 14.80 -12.84 6.24
N GLU A 597 15.89 -12.95 7.01
CA GLU A 597 16.92 -11.93 6.97
C GLU A 597 17.31 -11.77 5.49
N ARG A 598 16.61 -10.88 4.76
CA ARG A 598 17.31 -10.08 3.77
C ARG A 598 18.25 -9.23 4.62
N GLU A 599 19.41 -9.80 4.92
CA GLU A 599 20.60 -8.99 5.03
C GLU A 599 20.62 -8.17 3.74
N GLN A 600 20.06 -6.95 3.77
CA GLN A 600 20.79 -5.87 3.17
C GLN A 600 22.15 -6.02 3.83
N GLN A 601 23.13 -6.55 3.10
CA GLN A 601 24.52 -6.39 3.49
C GLN A 601 24.75 -4.88 3.46
N VAL A 602 24.35 -4.21 4.53
CA VAL A 602 24.85 -2.91 4.89
C VAL A 602 26.30 -3.20 5.13
N GLN A 603 27.11 -2.99 4.09
CA GLN A 603 28.55 -3.01 4.21
C GLN A 603 28.87 -1.90 5.21
N ARG A 604 28.93 -2.27 6.49
CA ARG A 604 29.21 -1.33 7.56
C ARG A 604 30.59 -0.76 7.25
N PRO A 605 30.79 0.55 7.46
CA PRO A 605 32.11 1.13 7.34
C PRO A 605 33.11 0.27 8.14
N PRO A 606 34.30 0.00 7.60
CA PRO A 606 35.35 -0.72 8.30
C PRO A 606 35.59 -0.12 9.69
N LYS A 607 35.96 -0.95 10.67
CA LYS A 607 36.29 -0.45 12.02
C LYS A 607 37.43 0.56 11.92
N ALA A 608 37.17 1.81 12.31
CA ALA A 608 38.15 2.88 12.37
C ALA A 608 38.28 3.38 13.81
N ARG A 609 39.47 3.86 14.18
CA ARG A 609 39.70 4.49 15.48
C ARG A 609 39.24 5.95 15.42
N PRO A 610 38.36 6.41 16.33
CA PRO A 610 37.93 7.80 16.36
C PRO A 610 39.12 8.70 16.71
N LYS A 611 39.25 9.84 16.03
CA LYS A 611 40.24 10.84 16.40
C LYS A 611 39.80 11.52 17.71
N LYS A 612 40.75 11.77 18.61
CA LYS A 612 40.46 12.50 19.85
C LYS A 612 40.03 13.93 19.53
N HIS A 613 38.87 14.32 20.06
CA HIS A 613 38.32 15.66 19.91
C HIS A 613 39.09 16.70 20.73
N GLU A 614 39.25 17.89 20.17
CA GLU A 614 39.89 19.03 20.84
C GLU A 614 39.38 20.36 20.26
N VAL A 615 39.03 21.30 21.15
CA VAL A 615 38.68 22.67 20.76
C VAL A 615 39.94 23.51 20.63
N HIS A 616 40.21 23.99 19.42
CA HIS A 616 41.40 24.79 19.12
C HIS A 616 41.33 26.20 19.76
N GLU A 617 42.46 26.75 20.23
CA GLU A 617 42.48 28.07 20.88
C GLU A 617 41.99 29.23 19.99
N ASP A 618 42.34 29.23 18.70
CA ASP A 618 41.81 30.22 17.75
C ASP A 618 40.29 30.13 17.54
N MET A 619 39.66 28.99 17.83
CA MET A 619 38.20 28.87 17.85
C MET A 619 37.60 29.63 19.04
N LYS A 620 38.24 29.55 20.22
CA LYS A 620 37.85 30.36 21.39
C LYS A 620 38.03 31.85 21.11
N LYS A 621 39.12 32.25 20.43
CA LYS A 621 39.34 33.64 20.00
C LYS A 621 38.30 34.12 19.00
N LEU A 622 37.88 33.27 18.05
CA LEU A 622 36.79 33.60 17.12
C LEU A 622 35.50 33.89 17.89
N VAL A 623 35.16 33.06 18.89
CA VAL A 623 33.96 33.28 19.72
C VAL A 623 34.07 34.57 20.53
N SER A 624 35.23 34.90 21.10
CA SER A 624 35.40 36.08 21.95
C SER A 624 35.59 37.40 21.18
N THR A 625 36.17 37.38 19.98
CA THR A 625 36.55 38.59 19.22
C THR A 625 35.84 38.75 17.88
N GLY A 626 35.29 37.67 17.32
CA GLY A 626 34.67 37.65 15.98
C GLY A 626 35.66 37.54 14.82
N GLY A 627 36.97 37.61 15.07
CA GLY A 627 38.02 37.55 14.05
C GLY A 627 38.73 36.19 13.99
N ILE A 628 39.19 35.81 12.81
CA ILE A 628 40.11 34.69 12.60
C ILE A 628 41.53 35.24 12.39
N ALA A 629 42.51 34.72 13.14
CA ALA A 629 43.90 35.14 12.99
C ALA A 629 44.46 34.73 11.61
N GLU A 630 45.25 35.62 10.99
CA GLU A 630 45.91 35.33 9.71
C GLU A 630 46.87 34.14 9.88
N GLY A 631 46.76 33.14 8.99
CA GLY A 631 47.54 31.90 9.08
C GLY A 631 47.06 30.91 10.15
N SER A 632 45.88 31.10 10.74
CA SER A 632 45.33 30.15 11.73
C SER A 632 45.24 28.74 11.18
N THR A 633 45.76 27.78 11.94
CA THR A 633 45.64 26.36 11.60
C THR A 633 44.29 25.77 11.99
N ALA A 634 43.43 26.47 12.73
CA ALA A 634 42.18 25.91 13.25
C ALA A 634 41.13 25.58 12.17
N PHE A 635 41.20 26.31 11.05
CA PHE A 635 40.20 26.32 10.01
C PHE A 635 40.79 25.86 8.67
N LEU A 636 39.95 25.24 7.85
CA LEU A 636 40.27 24.82 6.49
C LEU A 636 39.13 25.26 5.56
N PRO A 637 39.39 25.60 4.29
CA PRO A 637 38.32 25.75 3.30
C PRO A 637 37.49 24.47 3.21
N ALA A 638 36.16 24.59 3.22
CA ALA A 638 35.26 23.45 3.35
C ALA A 638 35.47 22.39 2.26
N PHE A 639 35.53 22.79 0.99
CA PHE A 639 35.76 21.85 -0.11
C PHE A 639 37.15 21.21 -0.08
N GLN A 640 38.19 21.93 0.37
CA GLN A 640 39.54 21.35 0.55
C GLN A 640 39.57 20.28 1.63
N SER A 641 38.67 20.30 2.61
CA SER A 641 38.55 19.23 3.60
C SER A 641 38.18 17.86 3.00
N LEU A 642 37.66 17.85 1.76
CA LEU A 642 37.26 16.65 1.02
C LEU A 642 38.39 16.06 0.16
N GLU A 643 39.61 16.61 0.20
CA GLU A 643 40.74 16.20 -0.66
C GLU A 643 41.05 14.70 -0.62
N LYS A 644 40.73 14.02 0.49
CA LYS A 644 40.96 12.58 0.66
C LYS A 644 39.78 11.70 0.25
N THR A 645 38.63 12.27 -0.08
CA THR A 645 37.39 11.55 -0.43
C THR A 645 37.38 11.05 -1.87
N SER A 646 36.47 10.14 -2.20
CA SER A 646 36.27 9.67 -3.58
C SER A 646 35.91 10.81 -4.54
N ALA A 647 35.23 11.85 -4.06
CA ALA A 647 34.87 13.01 -4.87
C ALA A 647 36.11 13.72 -5.43
N ALA A 648 37.17 13.85 -4.63
CA ALA A 648 38.42 14.51 -5.00
C ALA A 648 39.24 13.79 -6.08
N ARG A 649 38.85 12.56 -6.49
CA ARG A 649 39.38 11.91 -7.70
C ARG A 649 38.97 12.63 -8.99
N HIS A 650 37.97 13.49 -8.90
CA HIS A 650 37.54 14.36 -9.99
C HIS A 650 38.09 15.77 -9.78
N PRO A 651 38.46 16.45 -10.87
CA PRO A 651 39.18 17.70 -10.78
C PRO A 651 38.21 18.85 -10.44
N GLY A 652 38.67 19.89 -9.71
CA GLY A 652 37.87 21.07 -9.36
C GLY A 652 37.74 21.41 -7.87
N VAL A 653 38.23 20.56 -6.96
CA VAL A 653 38.22 20.82 -5.49
C VAL A 653 38.92 22.12 -5.12
N ASP A 654 40.03 22.40 -5.79
CA ASP A 654 40.90 23.55 -5.61
C ASP A 654 40.32 24.86 -6.16
N GLN A 655 39.22 24.79 -6.92
CA GLN A 655 38.62 25.93 -7.64
C GLN A 655 37.38 26.50 -6.94
N PHE A 656 36.87 25.81 -5.92
CA PHE A 656 35.82 26.36 -5.07
C PHE A 656 36.34 27.57 -4.30
N PRO A 657 35.54 28.64 -4.13
CA PRO A 657 35.91 29.76 -3.29
C PRO A 657 36.28 29.30 -1.87
N GLY A 658 37.24 29.97 -1.22
CA GLY A 658 37.66 29.61 0.14
C GLY A 658 36.86 30.31 1.26
N LYS A 659 35.62 30.74 0.99
CA LYS A 659 34.85 31.58 1.92
C LYS A 659 34.14 30.77 3.01
N LEU A 660 33.70 29.56 2.69
CA LEU A 660 33.16 28.63 3.68
C LEU A 660 34.31 27.86 4.34
N LEU A 661 34.38 27.95 5.66
CA LEU A 661 35.40 27.27 6.44
C LEU A 661 34.81 26.09 7.21
N VAL A 662 35.64 25.13 7.56
CA VAL A 662 35.34 24.04 8.51
C VAL A 662 36.40 24.02 9.61
N THR A 663 36.03 23.60 10.82
CA THR A 663 37.04 23.32 11.86
C THR A 663 37.81 22.05 11.55
N ARG A 664 39.06 21.94 12.03
CA ARG A 664 39.83 20.68 11.90
C ARG A 664 39.12 19.50 12.56
N ASP A 665 38.46 19.70 13.70
CA ASP A 665 37.70 18.64 14.38
C ASP A 665 36.55 18.13 13.51
N TYR A 666 35.83 19.05 12.84
CA TYR A 666 34.78 18.69 11.89
C TYR A 666 35.34 17.83 10.75
N ALA A 667 36.47 18.25 10.17
CA ALA A 667 37.07 17.59 9.01
C ALA A 667 37.75 16.24 9.33
N GLN A 668 38.20 16.01 10.57
CA GLN A 668 39.05 14.87 10.94
C GLN A 668 38.39 14.00 12.01
N THR A 669 37.55 13.06 11.55
CA THR A 669 36.72 12.22 12.42
C THR A 669 37.41 10.96 12.94
N VAL A 670 38.35 10.42 12.17
CA VAL A 670 39.06 9.17 12.44
C VAL A 670 40.58 9.37 12.31
N GLU A 671 41.35 8.52 12.99
CA GLU A 671 42.81 8.47 12.83
C GLU A 671 43.19 8.13 11.37
N ALA A 672 44.35 8.59 10.91
CA ALA A 672 44.80 8.29 9.55
C ALA A 672 45.08 6.78 9.42
N ILE A 673 44.34 6.11 8.53
CA ILE A 673 44.51 4.69 8.20
C ILE A 673 45.32 4.59 6.91
N ASP A 674 46.28 3.67 6.84
CA ASP A 674 47.10 3.43 5.64
C ASP A 674 46.22 3.11 4.41
N ILE A 675 46.57 3.74 3.29
CA ILE A 675 45.63 4.33 2.31
C ILE A 675 45.17 3.38 1.19
N LEU A 676 45.51 2.10 1.19
CA LEU A 676 45.31 1.27 -0.02
C LEU A 676 43.93 0.58 -0.15
N SER A 677 43.07 0.57 0.87
CA SER A 677 41.81 -0.20 0.82
C SER A 677 40.54 0.50 1.32
N PHE A 678 40.57 1.76 1.75
CA PHE A 678 39.43 2.38 2.44
C PHE A 678 39.06 3.78 1.94
N SER A 679 37.76 4.01 1.71
CA SER A 679 37.24 5.32 1.33
C SER A 679 36.84 6.12 2.58
N PRO A 680 37.39 7.33 2.82
CA PRO A 680 37.00 8.18 3.96
C PRO A 680 35.61 8.82 3.81
N ASP A 681 34.91 8.55 2.70
CA ASP A 681 33.54 9.00 2.45
C ASP A 681 32.58 8.62 3.59
N PHE A 682 32.73 7.41 4.13
CA PHE A 682 31.86 6.87 5.18
C PHE A 682 31.95 7.61 6.51
N PHE A 683 33.03 8.36 6.74
CA PHE A 683 33.31 9.03 8.01
C PHE A 683 33.10 10.55 7.94
N GLN A 684 32.51 11.06 6.85
CA GLN A 684 32.15 12.46 6.71
C GLN A 684 30.96 12.82 7.62
N ARG A 685 31.07 13.93 8.35
CA ARG A 685 29.99 14.42 9.24
C ARG A 685 28.90 15.13 8.44
N PRO A 686 27.62 15.01 8.82
CA PRO A 686 26.59 15.89 8.29
C PRO A 686 26.90 17.35 8.65
N VAL A 687 26.50 18.28 7.78
CA VAL A 687 26.59 19.71 8.07
C VAL A 687 25.38 20.09 8.93
N GLN A 688 25.61 20.48 10.18
CA GLN A 688 24.55 20.81 11.13
C GLN A 688 24.81 22.11 11.90
N TRP A 689 26.03 22.32 12.37
CA TRP A 689 26.37 23.45 13.23
C TRP A 689 27.18 24.47 12.44
N ILE A 690 26.66 25.69 12.33
CA ILE A 690 27.32 26.79 11.59
C ILE A 690 27.52 27.96 12.54
N LEU A 691 28.75 28.45 12.64
CA LEU A 691 29.09 29.66 13.35
C LEU A 691 29.35 30.79 12.34
N THR A 692 28.62 31.89 12.48
CA THR A 692 28.87 33.11 11.70
C THR A 692 29.42 34.21 12.60
N SER A 693 30.42 34.96 12.15
CA SER A 693 30.90 36.16 12.85
C SER A 693 30.49 37.44 12.15
N ARG A 694 30.38 38.54 12.89
CA ARG A 694 30.05 39.88 12.37
C ARG A 694 31.26 40.81 12.44
N HIS A 695 31.48 41.58 11.37
CA HIS A 695 32.47 42.65 11.40
C HIS A 695 31.91 43.87 12.13
N GLY A 696 32.66 44.44 13.08
CA GLY A 696 32.35 45.74 13.67
C GLY A 696 32.63 46.85 12.63
N SER A 697 31.59 47.35 11.96
CA SER A 697 31.68 48.55 11.13
C SER A 697 31.16 49.74 11.93
N ASN A 698 32.04 50.69 12.24
CA ASN A 698 31.70 51.99 12.84
C ASN A 698 31.08 52.96 11.80
N SER A 699 30.19 52.47 10.93
CA SER A 699 29.49 53.27 9.93
C SER A 699 27.99 53.05 10.07
N THR A 700 27.27 54.14 10.29
CA THR A 700 25.84 54.20 10.68
C THR A 700 24.86 53.85 9.56
N ASP A 701 25.27 53.27 8.43
CA ASP A 701 24.36 53.20 7.27
C ASP A 701 24.29 51.90 6.47
N HIS A 702 24.96 50.80 6.82
CA HIS A 702 24.79 49.53 6.07
C HIS A 702 24.51 48.31 6.96
N LYS A 703 23.62 47.43 6.46
CA LYS A 703 23.23 46.14 7.08
C LYS A 703 24.46 45.35 7.56
N PRO A 704 24.40 44.68 8.73
CA PRO A 704 25.52 43.91 9.27
C PRO A 704 25.93 42.79 8.30
N THR A 705 27.13 42.87 7.76
CA THR A 705 27.71 41.87 6.85
C THR A 705 28.43 40.79 7.64
N VAL A 706 28.16 39.51 7.31
CA VAL A 706 28.84 38.36 7.90
C VAL A 706 30.28 38.33 7.40
N SER A 707 31.24 38.34 8.33
CA SER A 707 32.68 38.32 8.04
C SER A 707 33.20 36.92 7.78
N HIS A 708 32.78 35.95 8.58
CA HIS A 708 33.21 34.56 8.48
C HIS A 708 32.03 33.61 8.67
N MET A 709 32.02 32.49 7.92
CA MET A 709 31.07 31.40 8.06
C MET A 709 31.84 30.09 8.22
N VAL A 710 31.67 29.43 9.36
CA VAL A 710 32.44 28.24 9.74
C VAL A 710 31.50 27.10 10.12
N ILE A 711 31.63 25.96 9.46
CA ILE A 711 30.99 24.71 9.88
C ILE A 711 31.83 24.12 11.01
N ILE A 712 31.19 23.88 12.15
CA ILE A 712 31.88 23.39 13.35
C ILE A 712 31.43 21.97 13.70
N SER A 713 32.25 21.27 14.48
CA SER A 713 31.88 19.96 14.97
C SER A 713 30.78 20.04 16.03
N PRO A 714 30.01 18.96 16.26
CA PRO A 714 29.13 18.87 17.42
C PRO A 714 29.86 19.06 18.75
N TYR A 715 31.13 18.66 18.83
CA TYR A 715 31.97 18.83 20.00
C TYR A 715 32.33 20.30 20.24
N ASP A 716 32.81 21.00 19.21
CA ASP A 716 33.06 22.45 19.25
C ASP A 716 31.79 23.21 19.67
N ALA A 717 30.64 22.85 19.09
CA ALA A 717 29.36 23.48 19.40
C ALA A 717 28.99 23.28 20.88
N GLN A 718 29.13 22.07 21.41
CA GLN A 718 28.80 21.75 22.81
C GLN A 718 29.72 22.46 23.80
N GLU A 719 31.04 22.36 23.61
CA GLU A 719 32.02 22.92 24.54
C GLU A 719 32.01 24.45 24.55
N LEU A 720 31.79 25.08 23.39
CA LEU A 720 31.78 26.53 23.27
C LEU A 720 30.40 27.14 23.47
N TYR A 721 29.34 26.34 23.61
CA TYR A 721 27.96 26.84 23.76
C TYR A 721 27.83 27.92 24.86
N PRO A 722 28.39 27.76 26.07
CA PRO A 722 28.31 28.80 27.10
C PRO A 722 28.93 30.13 26.65
N SER A 723 30.14 30.07 26.04
CA SER A 723 30.84 31.26 25.56
C SER A 723 30.18 31.90 24.34
N ILE A 724 29.57 31.10 23.46
CA ILE A 724 28.81 31.56 22.31
C ILE A 724 27.55 32.30 22.78
N LYS A 725 26.85 31.77 23.78
CA LYS A 725 25.62 32.36 24.34
C LYS A 725 25.86 33.77 24.87
N ASP A 726 27.02 34.02 25.46
CA ASP A 726 27.39 35.32 26.03
C ASP A 726 28.10 36.25 25.02
N SER A 727 28.46 35.73 23.84
CA SER A 727 29.20 36.49 22.82
C SER A 727 28.28 37.39 21.99
N LYS A 728 28.72 38.62 21.74
CA LYS A 728 28.07 39.57 20.81
C LYS A 728 28.66 39.51 19.39
N HIS A 729 29.73 38.73 19.20
CA HIS A 729 30.52 38.74 17.97
C HIS A 729 30.18 37.59 17.02
N VAL A 730 29.61 36.51 17.54
CA VAL A 730 29.27 35.31 16.79
C VAL A 730 27.82 34.89 16.96
N THR A 731 27.31 34.09 16.04
CA THR A 731 25.98 33.51 16.11
C THR A 731 26.07 32.05 15.66
N LEU A 732 25.52 31.15 16.47
CA LEU A 732 25.45 29.72 16.16
C LEU A 732 24.09 29.42 15.53
N HIS A 733 24.12 28.73 14.39
CA HIS A 733 22.96 28.33 13.61
C HIS A 733 22.89 26.81 13.55
N LEU A 734 21.67 26.29 13.73
CA LEU A 734 21.35 24.91 13.40
C LEU A 734 20.85 24.86 11.97
N TYR A 735 21.56 24.13 11.12
CA TYR A 735 21.32 24.07 9.68
C TYR A 735 20.97 22.66 9.24
N ALA A 736 20.04 22.54 8.30
CA ALA A 736 19.71 21.29 7.63
C ALA A 736 19.51 21.56 6.12
N PRO A 737 20.23 20.85 5.22
CA PRO A 737 20.09 21.05 3.78
C PRO A 737 18.70 20.59 3.31
N ARG A 738 18.14 21.29 2.31
CA ARG A 738 16.82 20.96 1.75
C ARG A 738 16.88 19.69 0.91
N SER A 739 16.57 18.57 1.54
CA SER A 739 16.57 17.23 0.94
C SER A 739 15.22 16.80 0.35
N LYS A 740 14.13 17.54 0.64
CA LYS A 740 12.77 17.30 0.15
C LYS A 740 12.08 18.62 -0.17
N LEU A 741 11.21 18.64 -1.19
CA LEU A 741 10.41 19.81 -1.60
C LEU A 741 9.52 20.35 -0.47
N GLY A 742 8.93 19.48 0.36
CA GLY A 742 8.04 19.89 1.46
C GLY A 742 8.71 20.55 2.67
N LEU A 743 10.05 20.61 2.72
CA LEU A 743 10.76 21.32 3.79
C LEU A 743 10.89 22.80 3.41
N LYS A 744 10.45 23.70 4.29
CA LYS A 744 10.66 25.15 4.12
C LYS A 744 12.16 25.47 4.17
N PRO A 745 12.66 26.38 3.32
CA PRO A 745 14.04 26.83 3.40
C PRO A 745 14.30 27.47 4.77
N LEU A 746 15.32 27.00 5.48
CA LEU A 746 15.87 27.65 6.67
C LEU A 746 16.97 28.60 6.17
N ASP A 747 16.57 29.83 5.86
CA ASP A 747 17.39 31.00 5.49
C ASP A 747 18.23 30.94 4.19
N ASN A 748 18.44 32.13 3.59
CA ASN A 748 19.25 32.38 2.39
C ASN A 748 20.76 32.26 2.68
N PHE A 749 21.22 31.07 3.04
CA PHE A 749 22.65 30.82 3.20
C PHE A 749 23.39 30.74 1.85
N ILE A 750 24.70 30.92 1.90
CA ILE A 750 25.59 31.01 0.73
C ILE A 750 25.52 29.72 -0.10
N ILE A 751 25.45 29.82 -1.43
CA ILE A 751 25.44 28.70 -2.40
C ILE A 751 26.49 27.62 -2.09
N GLU A 752 27.69 28.05 -1.70
CA GLU A 752 28.81 27.19 -1.30
C GLU A 752 28.44 26.22 -0.15
N LEU A 753 27.70 26.70 0.86
CA LEU A 753 27.22 25.88 1.96
C LEU A 753 26.20 24.84 1.49
N ASN A 754 25.22 25.26 0.69
CA ASN A 754 24.16 24.38 0.21
C ASN A 754 24.72 23.24 -0.64
N LEU A 755 25.68 23.55 -1.52
CA LEU A 755 26.39 22.55 -2.32
C LEU A 755 27.27 21.63 -1.44
N PHE A 756 28.01 22.18 -0.47
CA PHE A 756 28.85 21.38 0.41
C PHE A 756 28.03 20.43 1.32
N ALA A 757 26.87 20.89 1.78
CA ALA A 757 26.00 20.17 2.72
C ALA A 757 25.17 19.07 2.07
N GLY A 758 24.99 19.10 0.75
CA GLY A 758 24.24 18.07 0.04
C GLY A 758 22.80 18.45 -0.32
N GLN A 759 22.49 19.74 -0.45
CA GLN A 759 21.15 20.21 -0.79
C GLN A 759 20.71 19.71 -2.16
N LEU A 760 19.44 19.35 -2.31
CA LEU A 760 18.89 18.74 -3.54
C LEU A 760 17.87 19.63 -4.25
N TYR A 761 17.14 20.44 -3.49
CA TYR A 761 16.08 21.30 -3.98
C TYR A 761 16.39 22.76 -3.66
N LEU A 762 16.10 23.63 -4.61
CA LEU A 762 16.27 25.08 -4.49
C LEU A 762 14.91 25.74 -4.22
N SER A 763 14.92 26.88 -3.57
CA SER A 763 13.75 27.64 -3.12
C SER A 763 13.06 28.42 -4.23
N SER A 764 13.80 28.83 -5.25
CA SER A 764 13.28 29.65 -6.35
C SER A 764 14.03 29.43 -7.65
N TYR A 765 13.43 29.91 -8.75
CA TYR A 765 14.10 29.95 -10.05
C TYR A 765 15.33 30.87 -10.03
N GLU A 766 15.25 31.96 -9.27
CA GLU A 766 16.34 32.90 -9.09
C GLU A 766 17.55 32.23 -8.42
N GLU A 767 17.33 31.41 -7.37
CA GLU A 767 18.39 30.61 -6.74
C GLU A 767 19.00 29.60 -7.73
N TYR A 768 18.18 29.00 -8.60
CA TYR A 768 18.66 28.14 -9.69
C TYR A 768 19.61 28.86 -10.66
N VAL A 769 19.25 30.08 -11.08
CA VAL A 769 20.10 30.88 -11.96
C VAL A 769 21.43 31.21 -11.25
N GLU A 770 21.38 31.62 -9.98
CA GLU A 770 22.57 31.93 -9.20
C GLU A 770 23.49 30.71 -9.03
N VAL A 771 22.92 29.53 -8.75
CA VAL A 771 23.69 28.26 -8.67
C VAL A 771 24.33 27.93 -10.02
N CYS A 772 23.60 28.10 -11.12
CA CYS A 772 24.14 27.82 -12.45
C CYS A 772 25.26 28.78 -12.85
N ASP A 773 25.10 30.08 -12.57
CA ASP A 773 26.14 31.09 -12.79
C ASP A 773 27.38 30.82 -11.94
N PHE A 774 27.19 30.43 -10.67
CA PHE A 774 28.28 30.02 -9.77
C PHE A 774 29.07 28.83 -10.34
N LEU A 775 28.37 27.78 -10.77
CA LEU A 775 28.98 26.56 -11.33
C LEU A 775 29.49 26.72 -12.77
N GLY A 776 29.15 27.82 -13.45
CA GLY A 776 29.50 28.04 -14.86
C GLY A 776 28.74 27.13 -15.83
N VAL A 777 27.53 26.68 -15.46
CA VAL A 777 26.67 25.85 -16.31
C VAL A 777 25.53 26.66 -16.95
N ALA A 778 25.12 26.24 -18.14
CA ALA A 778 24.07 26.91 -18.90
C ALA A 778 22.69 26.68 -18.27
N TRP A 779 22.00 27.75 -17.89
CA TRP A 779 20.63 27.73 -17.39
C TRP A 779 19.59 28.18 -18.43
N LYS A 780 20.05 28.52 -19.63
CA LYS A 780 19.25 28.87 -20.81
C LYS A 780 19.95 28.40 -22.09
N PRO A 781 19.24 28.23 -23.22
CA PRO A 781 19.88 27.97 -24.50
C PRO A 781 20.90 29.07 -24.83
N MET A 782 22.12 28.67 -25.17
CA MET A 782 23.21 29.59 -25.54
C MET A 782 23.22 29.80 -27.07
N GLY A 783 23.68 30.97 -27.51
CA GLY A 783 23.77 31.29 -28.96
C GLY A 783 24.83 30.46 -29.70
N GLU A 784 24.78 30.45 -31.04
CA GLU A 784 25.56 29.58 -31.92
C GLU A 784 27.10 29.64 -31.71
N ASP A 785 27.63 30.76 -31.19
CA ASP A 785 29.07 30.94 -30.95
C ASP A 785 29.59 30.35 -29.63
N SER A 786 28.68 29.93 -28.74
CA SER A 786 29.00 29.35 -27.43
C SER A 786 29.18 27.84 -27.50
N VAL A 787 30.17 27.31 -26.77
CA VAL A 787 30.40 25.86 -26.69
C VAL A 787 30.04 25.39 -25.29
N VAL A 788 29.08 24.47 -25.19
CA VAL A 788 28.58 23.89 -23.93
C VAL A 788 28.89 22.38 -23.92
N ALA A 789 29.47 21.90 -22.83
CA ALA A 789 29.74 20.48 -22.62
C ALA A 789 28.44 19.69 -22.35
N THR A 790 28.51 18.36 -22.43
CA THR A 790 27.34 17.48 -22.23
C THR A 790 26.72 17.55 -20.83
N ASP A 791 27.47 18.02 -19.84
CA ASP A 791 27.01 18.25 -18.47
C ASP A 791 26.49 19.69 -18.25
N GLY A 792 26.36 20.47 -19.31
CA GLY A 792 25.91 21.86 -19.28
C GLY A 792 27.00 22.89 -19.00
N PHE A 793 28.27 22.49 -18.76
CA PHE A 793 29.35 23.44 -18.46
C PHE A 793 29.76 24.27 -19.68
N ILE A 794 29.91 25.59 -19.50
CA ILE A 794 30.21 26.52 -20.60
C ILE A 794 31.72 26.56 -20.84
N LEU A 795 32.17 25.94 -21.93
CA LEU A 795 33.60 25.86 -22.32
C LEU A 795 34.10 27.14 -22.99
N ARG A 796 33.25 27.82 -23.76
CA ARG A 796 33.58 29.06 -24.45
C ARG A 796 32.37 29.99 -24.49
N ARG A 797 32.54 31.22 -23.98
CA ARG A 797 31.52 32.29 -24.01
C ARG A 797 31.73 33.21 -25.20
N ASP A 798 30.64 33.80 -25.71
CA ASP A 798 30.70 34.79 -26.79
C ASP A 798 31.49 36.03 -26.34
N LYS A 799 32.44 36.48 -27.16
CA LYS A 799 33.33 37.61 -26.86
C LYS A 799 32.61 38.96 -26.92
N ASN A 800 31.46 39.02 -27.61
CA ASN A 800 30.74 40.27 -27.91
C ASN A 800 29.68 40.65 -26.85
N ASN A 801 29.28 39.74 -25.96
CA ASN A 801 28.25 40.02 -24.96
C ASN A 801 28.85 40.41 -23.59
N ARG A 802 28.70 41.68 -23.19
CA ARG A 802 29.29 42.23 -21.95
C ARG A 802 28.63 41.66 -20.68
N ALA A 803 27.38 41.17 -20.78
CA ALA A 803 26.64 40.58 -19.67
C ALA A 803 27.11 39.16 -19.31
N GLU A 804 27.75 38.43 -20.24
CA GLU A 804 28.23 37.06 -20.03
C GLU A 804 29.64 36.98 -19.42
N ARG A 805 30.24 38.13 -19.10
CA ARG A 805 31.62 38.25 -18.56
C ARG A 805 31.74 38.03 -17.05
N LEU A 806 30.66 37.81 -16.31
CA LEU A 806 30.75 37.48 -14.88
C LEU A 806 31.26 36.04 -14.72
N ALA A 807 32.53 35.94 -14.36
CA ALA A 807 33.38 34.77 -14.42
C ALA A 807 32.96 33.71 -13.39
N SER A 808 32.63 32.51 -13.88
CA SER A 808 32.76 31.32 -13.04
C SER A 808 34.23 31.19 -12.64
N THR A 809 34.52 30.87 -11.37
CA THR A 809 35.90 30.66 -10.89
C THR A 809 36.48 29.33 -11.39
N PHE A 810 35.65 28.48 -12.00
CA PHE A 810 36.01 27.16 -12.48
C PHE A 810 36.63 27.23 -13.89
N ARG A 811 37.84 26.69 -14.03
CA ARG A 811 38.55 26.46 -15.30
C ARG A 811 38.08 25.19 -16.00
N GLN A 812 37.43 24.28 -15.27
CA GLN A 812 36.88 23.00 -15.75
C GLN A 812 35.61 22.64 -14.99
N SER A 813 34.76 21.79 -15.56
CA SER A 813 33.46 21.44 -14.98
C SER A 813 33.59 20.81 -13.57
N PRO A 814 33.01 21.42 -12.52
CA PRO A 814 32.97 20.84 -11.17
C PRO A 814 31.88 19.75 -11.04
N ILE A 815 31.09 19.49 -12.08
CA ILE A 815 29.88 18.68 -11.99
C ILE A 815 30.16 17.22 -11.64
N LYS A 816 31.25 16.63 -12.14
CA LYS A 816 31.63 15.25 -11.78
C LYS A 816 32.00 15.14 -10.30
N PHE A 817 32.77 16.10 -9.78
CA PHE A 817 33.09 16.18 -8.36
C PHE A 817 31.82 16.27 -7.51
N LEU A 818 30.91 17.20 -7.87
CA LEU A 818 29.67 17.41 -7.13
C LEU A 818 28.70 16.22 -7.23
N LYS A 819 28.64 15.52 -8.38
CA LYS A 819 27.86 14.27 -8.51
C LYS A 819 28.34 13.21 -7.51
N VAL A 820 29.64 13.01 -7.37
CA VAL A 820 30.20 12.04 -6.41
C VAL A 820 29.99 12.51 -4.97
N LEU A 821 30.20 13.79 -4.68
CA LEU A 821 29.92 14.37 -3.36
C LEU A 821 28.46 14.15 -2.95
N MET A 822 27.51 14.42 -3.85
CA MET A 822 26.07 14.28 -3.58
C MET A 822 25.65 12.81 -3.45
N SER A 823 25.98 11.99 -4.46
CA SER A 823 25.48 10.62 -4.53
C SER A 823 26.23 9.69 -3.59
N GLN A 824 27.56 9.72 -3.54
CA GLN A 824 28.36 8.73 -2.81
C GLN A 824 28.70 9.20 -1.39
N VAL A 825 29.18 10.44 -1.23
CA VAL A 825 29.68 10.94 0.06
C VAL A 825 28.54 11.38 0.99
N ARG A 826 27.59 12.19 0.51
CA ARG A 826 26.49 12.72 1.33
C ARG A 826 25.31 11.76 1.44
N ARG A 827 24.97 11.05 0.35
CA ARG A 827 23.77 10.20 0.29
C ARG A 827 24.02 8.71 0.11
N LYS A 828 25.26 8.24 0.18
CA LYS A 828 25.60 6.80 0.26
C LYS A 828 25.00 5.92 -0.86
N GLY A 829 24.86 6.46 -2.06
CA GLY A 829 24.40 5.78 -3.27
C GLY A 829 22.95 6.06 -3.67
N GLU A 830 22.19 6.87 -2.93
CA GLU A 830 20.81 7.20 -3.29
C GLU A 830 20.70 8.01 -4.60
N GLY A 831 19.71 7.68 -5.43
CA GLY A 831 19.44 8.39 -6.68
C GLY A 831 19.07 9.85 -6.48
N THR A 832 19.76 10.76 -7.16
CA THR A 832 19.51 12.22 -7.13
C THR A 832 18.94 12.77 -8.44
N SER A 833 18.83 11.95 -9.49
CA SER A 833 18.53 12.39 -10.86
C SER A 833 17.22 13.16 -11.02
N LYS A 834 16.21 12.88 -10.19
CA LYS A 834 14.89 13.55 -10.23
C LYS A 834 14.85 14.91 -9.50
N THR A 835 15.91 15.30 -8.79
CA THR A 835 15.98 16.53 -7.97
C THR A 835 16.40 17.76 -8.80
N HIS A 836 16.23 18.99 -8.30
CA HIS A 836 16.68 20.20 -9.01
C HIS A 836 18.19 20.17 -9.26
N ILE A 837 18.98 19.89 -8.22
CA ILE A 837 20.44 19.74 -8.34
C ILE A 837 20.82 18.57 -9.25
N GLY A 838 20.11 17.45 -9.18
CA GLY A 838 20.35 16.30 -10.06
C GLY A 838 20.10 16.60 -11.53
N LYS A 839 19.02 17.34 -11.84
CA LYS A 839 18.71 17.83 -13.19
C LYS A 839 19.80 18.79 -13.69
N ILE A 840 20.23 19.76 -12.87
CA ILE A 840 21.37 20.66 -13.18
C ILE A 840 22.62 19.85 -13.54
N PHE A 841 22.97 18.85 -12.72
CA PHE A 841 24.17 18.06 -12.94
C PHE A 841 24.09 17.16 -14.19
N ASN A 842 22.88 16.90 -14.70
CA ASN A 842 22.67 16.17 -15.95
C ASN A 842 22.51 17.11 -17.16
N GLY A 843 22.80 18.40 -17.02
CA GLY A 843 22.69 19.38 -18.10
C GLY A 843 21.24 19.71 -18.49
N ILE A 844 20.27 19.39 -17.63
CA ILE A 844 18.85 19.69 -17.89
C ILE A 844 18.56 21.12 -17.43
N ILE A 845 18.08 21.94 -18.36
CA ILE A 845 17.64 23.32 -18.10
C ILE A 845 16.29 23.29 -17.38
N LEU A 846 16.20 23.96 -16.23
CA LEU A 846 14.95 24.13 -15.48
C LEU A 846 14.24 25.43 -15.90
N HIS A 847 12.92 25.42 -15.77
CA HIS A 847 12.03 26.55 -16.05
C HIS A 847 11.42 27.10 -14.75
N ARG A 848 10.85 28.32 -14.79
CA ARG A 848 10.19 28.93 -13.63
C ARG A 848 9.10 28.03 -13.01
N SER A 849 8.39 27.28 -13.86
CA SER A 849 7.36 26.32 -13.43
C SER A 849 7.88 25.15 -12.58
N ASP A 850 9.18 24.82 -12.64
CA ASP A 850 9.77 23.79 -11.77
C ASP A 850 9.86 24.24 -10.30
N PHE A 851 9.65 25.53 -10.01
CA PHE A 851 9.78 26.12 -8.66
C PHE A 851 8.45 26.67 -8.11
N GLU A 852 7.36 26.56 -8.87
CA GLU A 852 6.05 26.97 -8.40
C GLU A 852 5.48 25.91 -7.45
N GLU A 853 5.28 26.26 -6.17
CA GLU A 853 4.48 25.41 -5.28
C GLU A 853 3.08 25.23 -5.88
N PRO A 854 2.50 24.02 -5.88
CA PRO A 854 1.10 23.86 -6.18
C PRO A 854 0.32 24.65 -5.12
N ARG A 855 -0.17 25.84 -5.47
CA ARG A 855 -0.85 26.78 -4.55
C ARG A 855 -1.85 26.01 -3.68
N ARG A 856 -1.54 25.83 -2.39
CA ARG A 856 -2.53 25.45 -1.38
C ARG A 856 -3.43 26.68 -1.21
N ALA A 857 -4.70 26.57 -1.59
CA ALA A 857 -5.67 27.61 -1.33
C ALA A 857 -5.98 27.62 0.19
N GLU A 858 -5.47 28.66 0.85
CA GLU A 858 -6.02 29.43 1.97
C GLU A 858 -6.79 28.68 3.08
N GLN A 859 -6.14 28.58 4.26
CA GLN A 859 -6.72 28.17 5.54
C GLN A 859 -6.89 29.35 6.54
N ASP A 860 -6.66 30.60 6.13
CA ASP A 860 -6.70 31.77 7.02
C ASP A 860 -7.90 32.69 6.77
N GLN A 861 -9.12 32.15 6.93
CA GLN A 861 -10.33 32.98 6.97
C GLN A 861 -11.53 32.32 7.69
N VAL A 862 -11.33 31.76 8.89
CA VAL A 862 -12.45 31.40 9.78
C VAL A 862 -12.08 31.66 11.24
N LEU A 863 -11.82 32.92 11.59
CA LEU A 863 -11.86 33.43 12.97
C LEU A 863 -12.36 34.89 12.96
N SER A 864 -13.53 35.11 12.37
CA SER A 864 -14.42 36.23 12.69
C SER A 864 -15.76 35.97 11.98
N ASP A 865 -16.63 35.20 12.64
CA ASP A 865 -18.06 35.48 12.85
C ASP A 865 -18.73 34.29 13.56
#